data_AF-A0A8T4BT24-F1
#
_entry.id   AF-A0A8T4BT24-F1
#
_cell.length_a   1.000
_cell.length_b   1.000
_cell.length_c   1.000
_cell.angle_alpha   90.00
_cell.angle_beta   90.00
_cell.angle_gamma   90.00
#
_symmetry.space_group_name_H-M   'P 1'
#
loop_
_entity.id
_entity.type
_entity.pdbx_description
1 polymer ?
#
loop_
_entity_poly.entity_id
_entity_poly.type
_entity_poly.pdbx_seq_one_letter_code
_entity_poly.pdbx_strand_id
1 'polypeptide(L)'
;MRSMHLLLNEAEYDWRNDIRKDFPLRSDTHVIRNKKKYLSGRDWDFSTDLKKIFAIISNDEDLQKKFKNVIMKYWAGNPEDLARETLHYLLFHELYHPEEAPFSIHGEDNDNKMIHQAIRRGLLKAEPNLSPLEQVVKVQASQNGVKDFILDNRFSLDNKVKGYVCDDIIPVWDVLELQDSPAKTNFYTITRFLYGVLYGPQSTHNFFESKAGKEGAVIAGKALSTLIKKPVNLPKKKSIAKKAKSLFENSSDKEFYNRIQGYVTAVREIFSTKDRYKGIERFMAVLGPYVEKGMPQGRPDMQGECGVSPQSILQDLLDGMSLEEQAHFISDLAEEGSEQFGDGEANSVTNSEGSDQELNTLDVFAIHEFYKRNHPKIRIVGGNKIGKSVVVGKRDCWDLKRSSVLTEDQLSKVNLKRIDMLQRRTKLPWLIDLGKGIFRLNEYELKPRDVKDVVYVDACIDVPDVVEFYLDSSGSMYQNSNNFGFNDGSRWDMLSNVLYGFVDALIESGRVVNKTTKLRVHNFADSQKSSEIVSVDDFWKGNIEMLKVLFKPQNGYSHEDIDISQHNDGLKRTYVVVTDGNLLLSGRTDRESRKMKKLAEKSYNNVILFEIGGTYDLGNAVKNDPNIVYHLVHDKDRMLQAGLEVLLSK
;
A
#
# COMPACT_ATOMS: atom_id res chain seq x y z
N MET A 1 16.97 -36.05 10.02
CA MET A 1 16.38 -34.76 9.64
C MET A 1 17.29 -34.11 8.64
N ARG A 2 16.86 -34.15 7.38
CA ARG A 2 17.47 -33.41 6.27
C ARG A 2 17.33 -31.90 6.50
N SER A 3 18.11 -31.12 5.74
CA SER A 3 18.01 -29.66 5.74
C SER A 3 16.57 -29.21 5.44
N MET A 4 16.11 -28.18 6.14
CA MET A 4 14.80 -27.56 5.90
C MET A 4 14.68 -27.03 4.47
N HIS A 5 15.77 -26.56 3.86
CA HIS A 5 15.78 -26.20 2.44
C HIS A 5 15.49 -27.38 1.50
N LEU A 6 15.99 -28.59 1.82
CA LEU A 6 15.68 -29.80 1.05
C LEU A 6 14.23 -30.22 1.26
N LEU A 7 13.75 -30.17 2.50
CA LEU A 7 12.34 -30.47 2.82
C LEU A 7 11.39 -29.49 2.13
N LEU A 8 11.75 -28.21 1.98
CA LEU A 8 10.98 -27.23 1.21
C LEU A 8 10.94 -27.57 -0.28
N ASN A 9 12.01 -28.13 -0.85
CA ASN A 9 12.01 -28.59 -2.25
C ASN A 9 11.00 -29.72 -2.46
N GLU A 10 11.00 -30.67 -1.54
CA GLU A 10 10.11 -31.82 -1.58
C GLU A 10 8.66 -31.39 -1.36
N ALA A 11 8.42 -30.54 -0.36
CA ALA A 11 7.11 -29.94 -0.10
C ALA A 11 6.59 -29.16 -1.31
N GLU A 12 7.43 -28.34 -1.97
CA GLU A 12 7.03 -27.61 -3.17
C GLU A 12 6.73 -28.56 -4.35
N TYR A 13 7.51 -29.64 -4.51
CA TYR A 13 7.26 -30.63 -5.55
C TYR A 13 5.89 -31.31 -5.38
N ASP A 14 5.59 -31.76 -4.16
CA ASP A 14 4.31 -32.38 -3.81
C ASP A 14 3.16 -31.37 -3.99
N TRP A 15 3.32 -30.17 -3.44
CA TRP A 15 2.39 -29.05 -3.60
C TRP A 15 2.08 -28.73 -5.07
N ARG A 16 3.11 -28.72 -5.93
CA ARG A 16 2.92 -28.47 -7.38
C ARG A 16 2.08 -29.54 -8.05
N ASN A 17 2.11 -30.78 -7.58
CA ASN A 17 1.26 -31.84 -8.12
C ASN A 17 -0.20 -31.65 -7.68
N ASP A 18 -0.41 -31.28 -6.42
CA ASP A 18 -1.75 -31.03 -5.88
C ASP A 18 -2.41 -29.80 -6.53
N ILE A 19 -1.69 -28.68 -6.65
CA ILE A 19 -2.24 -27.46 -7.27
C ILE A 19 -2.54 -27.65 -8.76
N ARG A 20 -1.78 -28.45 -9.51
CA ARG A 20 -2.09 -28.71 -10.94
C ARG A 20 -3.44 -29.38 -11.10
N LYS A 21 -3.82 -30.20 -10.13
CA LYS A 21 -5.09 -30.92 -10.12
C LYS A 21 -6.24 -30.04 -9.62
N ASP A 22 -6.03 -29.37 -8.49
CA ASP A 22 -7.13 -28.71 -7.76
C ASP A 22 -7.20 -27.19 -8.00
N PHE A 23 -6.11 -26.55 -8.43
CA PHE A 23 -6.01 -25.12 -8.74
C PHE A 23 -5.19 -24.85 -10.03
N PRO A 24 -5.61 -25.38 -11.20
CA PRO A 24 -4.79 -25.41 -12.41
C PRO A 24 -4.33 -24.01 -12.88
N LEU A 25 -5.15 -22.97 -12.65
CA LEU A 25 -4.84 -21.57 -13.00
C LEU A 25 -3.75 -20.93 -12.13
N ARG A 26 -3.36 -21.58 -11.03
CA ARG A 26 -2.29 -21.12 -10.13
C ARG A 26 -1.08 -22.04 -10.11
N SER A 27 -1.09 -23.06 -10.96
CA SER A 27 -0.04 -24.09 -10.99
C SER A 27 1.35 -23.55 -11.37
N ASP A 28 1.40 -22.38 -12.00
CA ASP A 28 2.60 -21.64 -12.40
C ASP A 28 3.04 -20.60 -11.36
N THR A 29 2.37 -20.51 -10.20
CA THR A 29 2.75 -19.59 -9.13
C THR A 29 4.22 -19.80 -8.75
N HIS A 30 5.00 -18.72 -8.82
CA HIS A 30 6.43 -18.77 -8.55
C HIS A 30 6.69 -18.82 -7.04
N VAL A 31 7.55 -19.74 -6.62
CA VAL A 31 8.06 -19.82 -5.24
C VAL A 31 9.48 -19.26 -5.20
N ILE A 32 9.67 -18.16 -4.49
CA ILE A 32 10.92 -17.40 -4.39
C ILE A 32 11.59 -17.69 -3.05
N ARG A 33 12.89 -18.00 -3.08
CA ARG A 33 13.66 -18.43 -1.90
C ARG A 33 14.85 -17.52 -1.56
N ASN A 34 14.88 -16.32 -2.12
CA ASN A 34 16.08 -15.49 -2.11
C ASN A 34 16.36 -14.89 -0.72
N LYS A 35 17.53 -15.20 -0.17
CA LYS A 35 18.01 -14.76 1.16
C LYS A 35 18.34 -13.26 1.24
N LYS A 36 18.51 -12.56 0.11
CA LYS A 36 19.19 -11.25 0.05
C LYS A 36 18.47 -10.05 0.69
N LYS A 37 17.26 -10.18 1.27
CA LYS A 37 16.49 -9.00 1.74
C LYS A 37 15.93 -9.05 3.17
N TYR A 38 16.10 -10.13 3.95
CA TYR A 38 15.25 -10.31 5.15
C TYR A 38 16.06 -10.54 6.43
N LEU A 39 16.18 -9.46 7.20
CA LEU A 39 16.78 -9.40 8.54
C LEU A 39 15.68 -9.45 9.62
N SER A 40 14.68 -10.34 9.50
CA SER A 40 13.55 -10.37 10.46
C SER A 40 13.88 -11.06 11.79
N GLY A 41 15.08 -11.63 11.95
CA GLY A 41 15.47 -12.39 13.16
C GLY A 41 14.72 -13.71 13.36
N ARG A 42 13.79 -14.08 12.47
CA ARG A 42 13.02 -15.33 12.51
C ARG A 42 13.74 -16.46 11.78
N ASP A 43 13.45 -17.71 12.15
CA ASP A 43 14.07 -18.88 11.52
C ASP A 43 13.54 -19.16 10.11
N TRP A 44 12.31 -18.74 9.83
CA TRP A 44 11.65 -18.84 8.53
C TRP A 44 10.66 -17.69 8.32
N ASP A 45 10.26 -17.48 7.08
CA ASP A 45 9.22 -16.53 6.70
C ASP A 45 8.51 -16.99 5.43
N PHE A 46 7.18 -16.90 5.44
CA PHE A 46 6.32 -17.19 4.30
C PHE A 46 5.46 -15.96 4.04
N SER A 47 5.30 -15.59 2.77
CA SER A 47 4.47 -14.44 2.39
C SER A 47 4.11 -14.51 0.90
N THR A 48 3.18 -13.66 0.46
CA THR A 48 2.79 -13.57 -0.94
C THR A 48 2.59 -12.12 -1.38
N ASP A 49 2.90 -11.82 -2.65
CA ASP A 49 2.51 -10.57 -3.32
C ASP A 49 1.24 -10.74 -4.19
N LEU A 50 0.49 -11.81 -3.93
CA LEU A 50 -0.67 -12.30 -4.70
C LEU A 50 -0.33 -12.89 -6.08
N LYS A 51 0.93 -12.82 -6.51
CA LYS A 51 1.42 -13.42 -7.78
C LYS A 51 2.53 -14.44 -7.55
N LYS A 52 3.29 -14.29 -6.47
CA LYS A 52 4.45 -15.08 -6.09
C LYS A 52 4.38 -15.37 -4.60
N ILE A 53 4.80 -16.57 -4.24
CA ILE A 53 5.00 -16.98 -2.86
C ILE A 53 6.48 -16.81 -2.53
N PHE A 54 6.79 -16.17 -1.43
CA PHE A 54 8.13 -16.08 -0.88
C PHE A 54 8.24 -17.07 0.29
N ALA A 55 9.13 -18.05 0.16
CA ALA A 55 9.36 -19.10 1.14
C ALA A 55 10.82 -19.07 1.56
N ILE A 56 11.09 -18.42 2.69
CA ILE A 56 12.44 -18.13 3.17
C ILE A 56 12.72 -18.96 4.41
N ILE A 57 13.86 -19.64 4.40
CA ILE A 57 14.42 -20.29 5.59
C ILE A 57 15.73 -19.59 5.91
N SER A 58 15.74 -18.91 7.05
CA SER A 58 16.84 -18.07 7.53
C SER A 58 17.76 -18.84 8.47
N ASN A 59 17.21 -19.75 9.28
CA ASN A 59 17.94 -20.53 10.29
C ASN A 59 17.57 -22.01 10.23
N ASP A 60 18.18 -22.71 9.28
CA ASP A 60 17.91 -24.13 8.99
C ASP A 60 18.12 -25.03 10.21
N GLU A 61 19.24 -24.87 10.91
CA GLU A 61 19.62 -25.74 12.03
C GLU A 61 18.72 -25.57 13.26
N ASP A 62 18.37 -24.33 13.61
CA ASP A 62 17.51 -24.08 14.78
C ASP A 62 16.10 -24.58 14.53
N LEU A 63 15.59 -24.37 13.31
CA LEU A 63 14.28 -24.88 12.92
C LEU A 63 14.24 -26.41 12.98
N GLN A 64 15.29 -27.10 12.50
CA GLN A 64 15.40 -28.56 12.68
C GLN A 64 15.36 -28.99 14.15
N LYS A 65 16.07 -28.27 15.04
CA LYS A 65 16.07 -28.56 16.49
C LYS A 65 14.70 -28.33 17.10
N LYS A 66 14.01 -27.26 16.70
CA LYS A 66 12.66 -26.92 17.15
C LYS A 66 11.66 -28.02 16.76
N PHE A 67 11.68 -28.52 15.53
CA PHE A 67 10.83 -29.66 15.15
C PHE A 67 11.12 -30.91 15.99
N LYS A 68 12.40 -31.27 16.19
CA LYS A 68 12.78 -32.45 16.98
C LYS A 68 12.41 -32.34 18.46
N ASN A 69 12.56 -31.16 19.06
CA ASN A 69 12.54 -31.02 20.53
C ASN A 69 11.26 -30.36 21.06
N VAL A 70 10.58 -29.57 20.23
CA VAL A 70 9.43 -28.75 20.64
C VAL A 70 8.16 -29.37 20.11
N ILE A 71 8.10 -29.61 18.80
CA ILE A 71 6.90 -30.15 18.14
C ILE A 71 6.63 -31.59 18.54
N MET A 72 7.68 -32.43 18.63
CA MET A 72 7.53 -33.82 19.06
C MET A 72 7.01 -34.02 20.50
N LYS A 73 6.88 -32.94 21.30
CA LYS A 73 6.17 -33.01 22.59
C LYS A 73 4.67 -33.18 22.44
N TYR A 74 4.11 -32.81 21.29
CA TYR A 74 2.68 -32.75 21.06
C TYR A 74 2.22 -33.60 19.87
N TRP A 75 3.03 -33.73 18.82
CA TRP A 75 2.72 -34.60 17.68
C TRP A 75 3.48 -35.92 17.75
N ALA A 76 2.81 -37.00 17.36
CA ALA A 76 3.43 -38.30 17.14
C ALA A 76 3.96 -38.39 15.70
N GLY A 77 4.95 -39.24 15.47
CA GLY A 77 5.48 -39.51 14.13
C GLY A 77 6.93 -39.07 13.95
N ASN A 78 7.32 -38.89 12.68
CA ASN A 78 8.68 -38.49 12.32
C ASN A 78 8.76 -36.95 12.24
N PRO A 79 9.67 -36.28 12.98
CA PRO A 79 9.80 -34.82 12.93
C PRO A 79 10.16 -34.29 11.55
N GLU A 80 10.80 -35.10 10.70
CA GLU A 80 11.14 -34.71 9.34
C GLU A 80 9.92 -34.67 8.42
N ASP A 81 9.03 -35.67 8.53
CA ASP A 81 7.80 -35.72 7.74
C ASP A 81 6.87 -34.58 8.16
N LEU A 82 6.75 -34.32 9.46
CA LEU A 82 5.95 -33.22 9.99
C LEU A 82 6.51 -31.85 9.56
N ALA A 83 7.83 -31.70 9.49
CA ALA A 83 8.46 -30.50 8.97
C ALA A 83 8.16 -30.28 7.48
N ARG A 84 8.26 -31.34 6.67
CA ARG A 84 7.89 -31.29 5.24
C ARG A 84 6.42 -30.92 5.05
N GLU A 85 5.52 -31.55 5.80
CA GLU A 85 4.08 -31.27 5.74
C GLU A 85 3.74 -29.87 6.24
N THR A 86 4.45 -29.34 7.24
CA THR A 86 4.26 -27.96 7.68
C THR A 86 4.64 -26.97 6.57
N LEU A 87 5.76 -27.21 5.88
CA LEU A 87 6.18 -26.38 4.74
C LEU A 87 5.17 -26.49 3.58
N HIS A 88 4.63 -27.68 3.34
CA HIS A 88 3.59 -27.91 2.33
C HIS A 88 2.30 -27.15 2.67
N TYR A 89 1.85 -27.22 3.92
CA TYR A 89 0.73 -26.41 4.42
C TYR A 89 0.99 -24.91 4.24
N LEU A 90 2.18 -24.40 4.59
CA LEU A 90 2.49 -22.98 4.45
C LEU A 90 2.44 -22.52 2.99
N LEU A 91 2.84 -23.34 2.02
CA LEU A 91 2.66 -23.02 0.60
C LEU A 91 1.19 -22.93 0.20
N PHE A 92 0.34 -23.83 0.71
CA PHE A 92 -1.10 -23.70 0.55
C PHE A 92 -1.62 -22.43 1.20
N HIS A 93 -1.29 -22.17 2.47
CA HIS A 93 -1.71 -20.96 3.18
C HIS A 93 -1.48 -19.71 2.31
N GLU A 94 -0.25 -19.51 1.81
CA GLU A 94 0.11 -18.38 0.93
C GLU A 94 -0.59 -18.39 -0.45
N LEU A 95 -0.97 -19.56 -0.97
CA LEU A 95 -1.81 -19.70 -2.18
C LEU A 95 -3.26 -19.31 -1.93
N TYR A 96 -3.80 -19.59 -0.74
CA TYR A 96 -5.19 -19.29 -0.43
C TYR A 96 -5.43 -17.79 -0.27
N HIS A 97 -4.40 -16.97 0.00
CA HIS A 97 -4.51 -15.51 0.02
C HIS A 97 -5.12 -14.93 -1.29
N PRO A 98 -4.62 -15.23 -2.50
CA PRO A 98 -5.24 -14.77 -3.74
C PRO A 98 -6.48 -15.58 -4.19
N GLU A 99 -6.76 -16.76 -3.62
CA GLU A 99 -7.89 -17.63 -4.01
C GLU A 99 -9.15 -17.40 -3.19
N GLU A 100 -9.00 -17.23 -1.87
CA GLU A 100 -10.07 -16.71 -1.05
C GLU A 100 -10.10 -15.19 -1.27
N ALA A 101 -11.31 -14.65 -1.39
CA ALA A 101 -11.49 -13.24 -1.67
C ALA A 101 -10.92 -12.21 -0.65
N PRO A 102 -10.46 -12.51 0.60
CA PRO A 102 -10.08 -11.47 1.57
C PRO A 102 -8.97 -10.50 1.13
N PHE A 103 -8.26 -10.79 0.04
CA PHE A 103 -7.10 -10.02 -0.44
C PHE A 103 -7.25 -9.49 -1.88
N SER A 104 -8.43 -9.61 -2.49
CA SER A 104 -8.66 -9.02 -3.81
C SER A 104 -8.77 -7.49 -3.70
N ILE A 105 -7.69 -6.80 -4.03
CA ILE A 105 -7.64 -5.34 -4.21
C ILE A 105 -8.30 -4.88 -5.53
N HIS A 106 -8.76 -5.81 -6.38
CA HIS A 106 -9.30 -5.53 -7.71
C HIS A 106 -10.60 -6.30 -7.97
N GLY A 107 -11.73 -5.59 -8.07
CA GLY A 107 -13.04 -6.17 -8.38
C GLY A 107 -14.22 -5.30 -7.94
N GLU A 108 -15.45 -5.66 -8.30
CA GLU A 108 -16.67 -5.02 -7.78
C GLU A 108 -16.88 -5.27 -6.28
N ASP A 109 -16.28 -6.34 -5.74
CA ASP A 109 -16.27 -6.68 -4.32
C ASP A 109 -14.81 -6.61 -3.80
N ASN A 110 -14.34 -5.40 -3.46
CA ASN A 110 -13.09 -5.26 -2.69
C ASN A 110 -13.33 -5.83 -1.28
N ASP A 111 -13.19 -7.16 -1.15
CA ASP A 111 -13.47 -7.90 0.08
C ASP A 111 -12.59 -7.41 1.23
N ASN A 112 -11.37 -6.95 0.90
CA ASN A 112 -10.42 -6.40 1.86
C ASN A 112 -11.01 -5.17 2.58
N LYS A 113 -11.58 -4.24 1.81
CA LYS A 113 -12.32 -3.09 2.33
C LYS A 113 -13.50 -3.52 3.21
N MET A 114 -14.30 -4.47 2.73
CA MET A 114 -15.48 -4.94 3.47
C MET A 114 -15.10 -5.64 4.79
N ILE A 115 -13.95 -6.32 4.83
CA ILE A 115 -13.36 -6.91 6.03
C ILE A 115 -12.89 -5.81 6.99
N HIS A 116 -12.17 -4.79 6.54
CA HIS A 116 -11.75 -3.67 7.39
C HIS A 116 -12.95 -2.96 8.03
N GLN A 117 -13.98 -2.68 7.24
CA GLN A 117 -15.21 -2.08 7.73
C GLN A 117 -15.94 -3.00 8.73
N ALA A 118 -15.96 -4.32 8.48
CA ALA A 118 -16.55 -5.28 9.42
C ALA A 118 -15.79 -5.37 10.74
N ILE A 119 -14.45 -5.33 10.68
CA ILE A 119 -13.59 -5.27 11.87
C ILE A 119 -13.91 -4.00 12.65
N ARG A 120 -13.91 -2.82 12.00
CA ARG A 120 -14.26 -1.54 12.62
C ARG A 120 -15.62 -1.57 13.31
N ARG A 121 -16.68 -2.04 12.62
CA ARG A 121 -18.02 -2.15 13.23
C ARG A 121 -18.01 -3.04 14.46
N GLY A 122 -17.24 -4.13 14.45
CA GLY A 122 -17.08 -5.00 15.61
C GLY A 122 -16.36 -4.31 16.76
N LEU A 123 -15.27 -3.58 16.46
CA LEU A 123 -14.53 -2.78 17.44
C LEU A 123 -15.44 -1.74 18.11
N LEU A 124 -16.21 -0.97 17.33
CA LEU A 124 -17.14 0.03 17.86
C LEU A 124 -18.30 -0.57 18.67
N LYS A 125 -18.68 -1.83 18.41
CA LYS A 125 -19.64 -2.54 19.26
C LYS A 125 -19.06 -2.95 20.61
N ALA A 126 -17.76 -3.28 20.64
CA ALA A 126 -17.09 -3.65 21.88
C ALA A 126 -16.71 -2.41 22.70
N GLU A 127 -16.23 -1.37 22.03
CA GLU A 127 -15.68 -0.15 22.60
C GLU A 127 -16.23 1.04 21.80
N PRO A 128 -17.44 1.55 22.15
CA PRO A 128 -18.12 2.61 21.37
C PRO A 128 -17.38 3.95 21.31
N ASN A 129 -16.49 4.18 22.28
CA ASN A 129 -15.79 5.45 22.47
C ASN A 129 -14.35 5.41 21.90
N LEU A 130 -14.04 4.48 20.99
CA LEU A 130 -12.72 4.43 20.37
C LEU A 130 -12.46 5.69 19.54
N SER A 131 -11.31 6.29 19.81
CA SER A 131 -10.71 7.35 19.02
C SER A 131 -10.57 6.92 17.54
N PRO A 132 -10.72 7.81 16.54
CA PRO A 132 -10.44 7.47 15.14
C PRO A 132 -9.06 6.85 14.90
N LEU A 133 -8.01 7.35 15.55
CA LEU A 133 -6.67 6.75 15.47
C LEU A 133 -6.67 5.32 16.03
N GLU A 134 -7.34 5.10 17.17
CA GLU A 134 -7.46 3.77 17.77
C GLU A 134 -8.22 2.80 16.89
N GLN A 135 -9.25 3.26 16.18
CA GLN A 135 -9.99 2.46 15.21
C GLN A 135 -9.06 1.99 14.08
N VAL A 136 -8.28 2.90 13.47
CA VAL A 136 -7.33 2.56 12.39
C VAL A 136 -6.27 1.57 12.88
N VAL A 137 -5.64 1.87 14.02
CA VAL A 137 -4.57 1.04 14.60
C VAL A 137 -5.08 -0.36 14.95
N LYS A 138 -6.26 -0.48 15.56
CA LYS A 138 -6.84 -1.78 15.92
C LYS A 138 -7.29 -2.58 14.70
N VAL A 139 -7.81 -1.94 13.64
CA VAL A 139 -8.10 -2.61 12.37
C VAL A 139 -6.81 -3.15 11.76
N GLN A 140 -5.75 -2.32 11.71
CA GLN A 140 -4.45 -2.73 11.19
C GLN A 140 -3.84 -3.90 11.96
N ALA A 141 -3.90 -3.86 13.29
CA ALA A 141 -3.33 -4.89 14.15
C ALA A 141 -4.06 -6.25 14.04
N SER A 142 -5.37 -6.24 13.71
CA SER A 142 -6.20 -7.45 13.73
C SER A 142 -6.49 -8.05 12.35
N GLN A 143 -6.36 -7.28 11.25
CA GLN A 143 -6.75 -7.74 9.91
C GLN A 143 -6.13 -9.08 9.52
N ASN A 144 -4.81 -9.28 9.67
CA ASN A 144 -4.16 -10.51 9.23
C ASN A 144 -4.64 -11.71 10.06
N GLY A 145 -4.78 -11.56 11.37
CA GLY A 145 -5.33 -12.64 12.21
C GLY A 145 -6.77 -13.03 11.86
N VAL A 146 -7.61 -12.06 11.44
CA VAL A 146 -8.96 -12.34 10.94
C VAL A 146 -8.91 -13.04 9.59
N LYS A 147 -8.07 -12.57 8.66
CA LYS A 147 -7.95 -13.15 7.32
C LYS A 147 -7.37 -14.56 7.39
N ASP A 148 -6.29 -14.78 8.12
CA ASP A 148 -5.69 -16.11 8.35
C ASP A 148 -6.74 -17.08 8.91
N PHE A 149 -7.59 -16.62 9.85
CA PHE A 149 -8.62 -17.49 10.43
C PHE A 149 -9.66 -17.95 9.40
N ILE A 150 -9.95 -17.12 8.39
CA ILE A 150 -10.83 -17.46 7.27
C ILE A 150 -10.12 -18.44 6.32
N LEU A 151 -8.86 -18.16 5.97
CA LEU A 151 -8.05 -18.99 5.06
C LEU A 151 -7.81 -20.39 5.64
N ASP A 152 -7.39 -20.48 6.91
CA ASP A 152 -7.03 -21.75 7.53
C ASP A 152 -8.26 -22.61 7.82
N ASN A 153 -9.42 -21.98 8.05
CA ASN A 153 -10.70 -22.70 8.09
C ASN A 153 -11.03 -23.35 6.74
N ARG A 154 -10.79 -22.64 5.63
CA ARG A 154 -10.98 -23.19 4.28
C ARG A 154 -10.00 -24.34 4.03
N PHE A 155 -8.71 -24.11 4.30
CA PHE A 155 -7.68 -25.12 4.10
C PHE A 155 -7.98 -26.39 4.91
N SER A 156 -8.37 -26.27 6.19
CA SER A 156 -8.71 -27.43 7.02
C SER A 156 -9.79 -28.33 6.39
N LEU A 157 -10.83 -27.73 5.80
CA LEU A 157 -11.91 -28.49 5.15
C LEU A 157 -11.47 -29.11 3.83
N ASP A 158 -10.70 -28.39 3.01
CA ASP A 158 -10.17 -28.94 1.77
C ASP A 158 -9.18 -30.07 2.05
N ASN A 159 -8.28 -29.90 3.03
CA ASN A 159 -7.33 -30.92 3.46
C ASN A 159 -8.03 -32.18 3.96
N LYS A 160 -9.12 -32.04 4.72
CA LYS A 160 -9.91 -33.20 5.18
C LYS A 160 -10.50 -34.03 4.04
N VAL A 161 -10.79 -33.40 2.90
CA VAL A 161 -11.35 -34.07 1.71
C VAL A 161 -10.23 -34.63 0.81
N LYS A 162 -9.13 -33.90 0.70
CA LYS A 162 -8.08 -34.14 -0.29
C LYS A 162 -6.87 -34.90 0.25
N GLY A 163 -6.60 -34.76 1.54
CA GLY A 163 -5.48 -35.38 2.24
C GLY A 163 -4.13 -34.84 1.78
N TYR A 164 -3.97 -33.52 1.64
CA TYR A 164 -2.69 -32.92 1.21
C TYR A 164 -1.58 -33.15 2.24
N VAL A 165 -1.92 -33.05 3.52
CA VAL A 165 -1.05 -33.16 4.70
C VAL A 165 -1.86 -33.71 5.89
N CYS A 166 -1.22 -33.98 7.03
CA CYS A 166 -1.94 -34.43 8.22
C CYS A 166 -3.00 -33.40 8.69
N ASP A 167 -4.13 -33.92 9.21
CA ASP A 167 -5.31 -33.11 9.54
C ASP A 167 -5.07 -32.03 10.61
N ASP A 168 -4.00 -32.18 11.40
CA ASP A 168 -3.72 -31.40 12.59
C ASP A 168 -2.47 -30.50 12.46
N ILE A 169 -2.08 -30.18 11.22
CA ILE A 169 -0.84 -29.47 10.87
C ILE A 169 -0.86 -27.96 11.15
N ILE A 170 -2.03 -27.32 11.03
CA ILE A 170 -2.19 -25.85 11.02
C ILE A 170 -1.49 -25.18 12.23
N PRO A 171 -1.67 -25.65 13.48
CA PRO A 171 -1.10 -24.97 14.64
C PRO A 171 0.37 -25.29 14.90
N VAL A 172 1.05 -26.12 14.08
CA VAL A 172 2.49 -26.42 14.27
C VAL A 172 3.32 -25.13 14.22
N TRP A 173 3.04 -24.25 13.26
CA TRP A 173 3.72 -22.95 13.15
C TRP A 173 3.49 -22.10 14.41
N ASP A 174 2.25 -22.07 14.93
CA ASP A 174 1.90 -21.29 16.11
C ASP A 174 2.59 -21.81 17.39
N VAL A 175 2.81 -23.12 17.51
CA VAL A 175 3.59 -23.69 18.62
C VAL A 175 5.04 -23.20 18.57
N LEU A 176 5.64 -23.14 17.38
CA LEU A 176 7.03 -22.69 17.22
C LEU A 176 7.19 -21.20 17.55
N GLU A 177 6.25 -20.35 17.14
CA GLU A 177 6.28 -18.91 17.41
C GLU A 177 5.97 -18.59 18.89
N LEU A 178 5.05 -19.33 19.52
CA LEU A 178 4.60 -19.03 20.88
C LEU A 178 5.44 -19.70 21.97
N GLN A 179 6.32 -20.65 21.66
CA GLN A 179 7.04 -21.43 22.69
C GLN A 179 7.79 -20.56 23.69
N ASP A 180 8.46 -19.51 23.22
CA ASP A 180 9.27 -18.59 24.03
C ASP A 180 8.49 -17.34 24.46
N SER A 181 7.26 -17.17 23.92
CA SER A 181 6.41 -16.03 24.26
C SER A 181 5.82 -16.17 25.67
N PRO A 182 5.75 -15.09 26.46
CA PRO A 182 5.08 -15.11 27.76
C PRO A 182 3.58 -15.35 27.61
N ALA A 183 2.96 -15.90 28.65
CA ALA A 183 1.50 -16.02 28.70
C ALA A 183 0.86 -14.62 28.74
N LYS A 184 -0.10 -14.36 27.85
CA LYS A 184 -0.76 -13.07 27.73
C LYS A 184 -2.18 -13.26 27.21
N THR A 185 -3.15 -12.58 27.80
CA THR A 185 -4.53 -12.60 27.31
C THR A 185 -4.70 -11.47 26.30
N ASN A 186 -4.56 -11.78 25.01
CA ASN A 186 -4.68 -10.77 23.95
C ASN A 186 -5.24 -11.38 22.66
N PHE A 187 -5.60 -10.55 21.68
CA PHE A 187 -6.19 -10.98 20.40
C PHE A 187 -5.44 -12.17 19.78
N TYR A 188 -4.11 -12.09 19.65
CA TYR A 188 -3.31 -13.12 18.99
C TYR A 188 -3.30 -14.44 19.77
N THR A 189 -3.06 -14.42 21.07
CA THR A 189 -3.01 -15.66 21.86
C THR A 189 -4.39 -16.30 22.01
N ILE A 190 -5.46 -15.50 22.03
CA ILE A 190 -6.85 -15.98 22.04
C ILE A 190 -7.19 -16.64 20.71
N THR A 191 -6.83 -16.03 19.57
CA THR A 191 -7.07 -16.65 18.26
C THR A 191 -6.20 -17.89 18.07
N ARG A 192 -4.92 -17.90 18.47
CA ARG A 192 -4.09 -19.11 18.42
C ARG A 192 -4.59 -20.25 19.31
N PHE A 193 -5.26 -19.94 20.42
CA PHE A 193 -5.98 -20.98 21.17
C PHE A 193 -7.13 -21.59 20.38
N LEU A 194 -7.89 -20.80 19.61
CA LEU A 194 -8.88 -21.35 18.69
C LEU A 194 -8.23 -22.24 17.63
N TYR A 195 -7.06 -21.86 17.09
CA TYR A 195 -6.34 -22.70 16.12
C TYR A 195 -5.94 -24.05 16.71
N GLY A 196 -5.31 -24.03 17.89
CA GLY A 196 -4.90 -25.25 18.57
C GLY A 196 -6.06 -26.21 18.88
N VAL A 197 -7.24 -25.67 19.20
CA VAL A 197 -8.42 -26.48 19.53
C VAL A 197 -9.19 -26.95 18.28
N LEU A 198 -9.32 -26.10 17.27
CA LEU A 198 -10.12 -26.41 16.07
C LEU A 198 -9.34 -27.26 15.07
N TYR A 199 -8.02 -27.07 15.00
CA TYR A 199 -7.17 -27.59 13.94
C TYR A 199 -5.95 -28.35 14.47
N GLY A 200 -5.79 -28.54 15.78
CA GLY A 200 -4.64 -29.21 16.38
C GLY A 200 -5.00 -30.51 17.09
N PRO A 201 -3.99 -31.31 17.47
CA PRO A 201 -4.23 -32.48 18.30
C PRO A 201 -4.53 -32.06 19.74
N GLN A 202 -5.29 -32.88 20.45
CA GLN A 202 -5.71 -32.65 21.83
C GLN A 202 -4.53 -32.40 22.80
N SER A 203 -3.37 -32.96 22.50
CA SER A 203 -2.11 -32.77 23.23
C SER A 203 -1.69 -31.29 23.31
N THR A 204 -2.02 -30.47 22.30
CA THR A 204 -1.64 -29.05 22.23
C THR A 204 -2.56 -28.12 23.01
N HIS A 205 -3.77 -28.55 23.37
CA HIS A 205 -4.78 -27.67 23.99
C HIS A 205 -4.25 -26.99 25.26
N ASN A 206 -3.54 -27.73 26.12
CA ASN A 206 -2.97 -27.18 27.36
C ASN A 206 -1.86 -26.16 27.08
N PHE A 207 -1.07 -26.36 26.02
CA PHE A 207 -0.04 -25.41 25.62
C PHE A 207 -0.68 -24.08 25.22
N PHE A 208 -1.62 -24.10 24.29
CA PHE A 208 -2.27 -22.88 23.84
C PHE A 208 -3.10 -22.21 24.93
N GLU A 209 -3.80 -22.98 25.77
CA GLU A 209 -4.53 -22.43 26.92
C GLU A 209 -3.58 -21.72 27.89
N SER A 210 -2.39 -22.29 28.13
CA SER A 210 -1.39 -21.65 28.98
C SER A 210 -0.85 -20.34 28.40
N LYS A 211 -0.70 -20.26 27.06
CA LYS A 211 -0.25 -19.05 26.36
C LYS A 211 -1.32 -17.97 26.29
N ALA A 212 -2.58 -18.36 26.16
CA ALA A 212 -3.73 -17.45 26.13
C ALA A 212 -4.04 -16.78 27.48
N GLY A 213 -3.34 -17.16 28.56
CA GLY A 213 -3.53 -16.56 29.89
C GLY A 213 -4.80 -17.02 30.59
N LYS A 214 -5.08 -16.43 31.76
CA LYS A 214 -6.14 -16.90 32.68
C LYS A 214 -7.54 -16.87 32.08
N GLU A 215 -7.82 -15.90 31.21
CA GLU A 215 -9.17 -15.67 30.66
C GLU A 215 -9.27 -16.03 29.17
N GLY A 216 -8.14 -16.27 28.50
CA GLY A 216 -8.10 -16.40 27.05
C GLY A 216 -8.99 -17.52 26.51
N ALA A 217 -9.03 -18.69 27.16
CA ALA A 217 -9.91 -19.78 26.75
C ALA A 217 -11.41 -19.47 26.89
N VAL A 218 -11.77 -18.67 27.90
CA VAL A 218 -13.17 -18.23 28.11
C VAL A 218 -13.57 -17.25 27.02
N ILE A 219 -12.69 -16.28 26.73
CA ILE A 219 -12.92 -15.26 25.69
C ILE A 219 -12.97 -15.92 24.31
N ALA A 220 -12.07 -16.87 24.01
CA ALA A 220 -12.08 -17.65 22.78
C ALA A 220 -13.41 -18.39 22.59
N GLY A 221 -13.91 -19.06 23.65
CA GLY A 221 -15.21 -19.74 23.60
C GLY A 221 -16.36 -18.77 23.32
N LYS A 222 -16.36 -17.59 23.95
CA LYS A 222 -17.35 -16.53 23.71
C LYS A 222 -17.25 -15.97 22.28
N ALA A 223 -16.04 -15.77 21.77
CA ALA A 223 -15.81 -15.25 20.43
C ALA A 223 -16.31 -16.23 19.37
N LEU A 224 -15.95 -17.52 19.49
CA LEU A 224 -16.44 -18.56 18.60
C LEU A 224 -17.95 -18.72 18.70
N SER A 225 -18.51 -18.71 19.91
CA SER A 225 -19.97 -18.81 20.12
C SER A 225 -20.74 -17.67 19.45
N THR A 226 -20.24 -16.44 19.56
CA THR A 226 -20.85 -15.25 18.94
C THR A 226 -20.70 -15.28 17.42
N LEU A 227 -19.54 -15.73 16.92
CA LEU A 227 -19.31 -15.91 15.49
C LEU A 227 -20.36 -16.87 14.91
N ILE A 228 -20.45 -18.10 15.46
CA ILE A 228 -21.31 -19.18 14.95
C ILE A 228 -22.78 -19.14 15.40
N LYS A 229 -23.14 -18.16 16.26
CA LYS A 229 -24.49 -18.01 16.84
C LYS A 229 -25.01 -19.27 17.53
N LYS A 230 -24.12 -20.08 18.11
CA LYS A 230 -24.45 -21.33 18.82
C LYS A 230 -23.59 -21.43 20.09
N PRO A 231 -24.08 -22.10 21.15
CA PRO A 231 -23.26 -22.37 22.33
C PRO A 231 -22.01 -23.19 21.97
N VAL A 232 -20.86 -22.71 22.43
CA VAL A 232 -19.57 -23.37 22.22
C VAL A 232 -19.01 -23.80 23.57
N ASN A 233 -18.60 -25.07 23.66
CA ASN A 233 -17.93 -25.62 24.82
C ASN A 233 -16.51 -26.06 24.43
N LEU A 234 -15.56 -25.13 24.58
CA LEU A 234 -14.14 -25.40 24.39
C LEU A 234 -13.55 -26.15 25.61
N PRO A 235 -12.49 -26.96 25.41
CA PRO A 235 -11.80 -27.60 26.51
C PRO A 235 -11.21 -26.55 27.45
N LYS A 236 -11.35 -26.78 28.76
CA LYS A 236 -10.77 -25.96 29.82
C LYS A 236 -9.84 -26.81 30.66
N LYS A 237 -8.77 -26.22 31.19
CA LYS A 237 -7.85 -26.84 32.14
C LYS A 237 -8.64 -27.40 33.31
N LYS A 238 -8.79 -28.72 33.36
CA LYS A 238 -9.45 -29.39 34.49
C LYS A 238 -8.57 -29.20 35.73
N SER A 239 -9.15 -28.80 36.86
CA SER A 239 -8.44 -28.85 38.15
C SER A 239 -7.97 -30.29 38.41
N ILE A 240 -6.92 -30.47 39.23
CA ILE A 240 -6.35 -31.79 39.56
C ILE A 240 -7.46 -32.77 40.00
N ALA A 241 -8.45 -32.30 40.77
CA ALA A 241 -9.61 -33.07 41.19
C ALA A 241 -10.56 -33.49 40.04
N LYS A 242 -10.78 -32.63 39.03
CA LYS A 242 -11.58 -32.96 37.83
C LYS A 242 -10.83 -33.86 36.85
N LYS A 243 -9.50 -33.83 36.84
CA LYS A 243 -8.63 -34.69 36.03
C LYS A 243 -8.70 -36.15 36.53
N ALA A 244 -8.74 -36.34 37.86
CA ALA A 244 -8.99 -37.64 38.47
C ALA A 244 -10.40 -38.17 38.16
N LYS A 245 -11.43 -37.30 38.17
CA LYS A 245 -12.81 -37.70 37.86
C LYS A 245 -13.01 -38.07 36.38
N SER A 246 -12.35 -37.38 35.46
CA SER A 246 -12.44 -37.67 34.02
C SER A 246 -11.67 -38.92 33.57
N LEU A 247 -10.81 -39.48 34.41
CA LEU A 247 -10.24 -40.82 34.17
C LEU A 247 -11.29 -41.93 34.36
N PHE A 248 -12.44 -41.62 34.98
CA PHE A 248 -13.55 -42.55 35.21
C PHE A 248 -14.81 -42.24 34.37
N GLU A 249 -14.84 -41.11 33.66
CA GLU A 249 -15.95 -40.73 32.76
C GLU A 249 -15.55 -41.01 31.31
N ASN A 250 -15.98 -42.15 30.77
CA ASN A 250 -15.87 -42.54 29.35
C ASN A 250 -16.75 -41.65 28.42
N SER A 251 -16.66 -40.32 28.52
CA SER A 251 -17.19 -39.45 27.48
C SER A 251 -16.24 -39.56 26.28
N SER A 252 -16.62 -40.37 25.28
CA SER A 252 -15.73 -40.76 24.19
C SER A 252 -15.09 -39.55 23.50
N ASP A 253 -13.76 -39.57 23.31
CA ASP A 253 -13.03 -38.52 22.57
C ASP A 253 -13.63 -38.25 21.18
N LYS A 254 -14.34 -39.24 20.63
CA LYS A 254 -15.12 -39.18 19.39
C LYS A 254 -16.27 -38.16 19.43
N GLU A 255 -17.03 -38.07 20.52
CA GLU A 255 -18.11 -37.07 20.65
C GLU A 255 -17.58 -35.64 20.76
N PHE A 256 -16.45 -35.48 21.44
CA PHE A 256 -15.78 -34.19 21.53
C PHE A 256 -15.24 -33.78 20.15
N TYR A 257 -14.54 -34.68 19.45
CA TYR A 257 -14.02 -34.43 18.11
C TYR A 257 -15.14 -34.09 17.11
N ASN A 258 -16.24 -34.86 17.10
CA ASN A 258 -17.40 -34.56 16.24
C ASN A 258 -17.99 -33.17 16.49
N ARG A 259 -17.98 -32.71 17.75
CA ARG A 259 -18.44 -31.38 18.13
C ARG A 259 -17.52 -30.28 17.60
N ILE A 260 -16.21 -30.46 17.74
CA ILE A 260 -15.20 -29.54 17.19
C ILE A 260 -15.34 -29.44 15.68
N GLN A 261 -15.48 -30.57 14.98
CA GLN A 261 -15.71 -30.61 13.54
C GLN A 261 -17.00 -29.89 13.15
N GLY A 262 -18.06 -30.02 13.95
CA GLY A 262 -19.28 -29.24 13.78
C GLY A 262 -19.07 -27.72 13.88
N TYR A 263 -18.13 -27.28 14.73
CA TYR A 263 -17.75 -25.85 14.81
C TYR A 263 -16.95 -25.40 13.58
N VAL A 264 -15.99 -26.21 13.10
CA VAL A 264 -15.20 -25.91 11.89
C VAL A 264 -16.11 -25.71 10.67
N THR A 265 -17.09 -26.59 10.47
CA THR A 265 -18.08 -26.46 9.38
C THR A 265 -18.95 -25.22 9.56
N ALA A 266 -19.43 -24.95 10.78
CA ALA A 266 -20.27 -23.77 11.06
C ALA A 266 -19.53 -22.44 10.81
N VAL A 267 -18.22 -22.39 11.10
CA VAL A 267 -17.37 -21.24 10.75
C VAL A 267 -17.32 -21.06 9.24
N ARG A 268 -17.12 -22.15 8.47
CA ARG A 268 -17.09 -22.06 7.00
C ARG A 268 -18.41 -21.60 6.41
N GLU A 269 -19.54 -22.07 6.92
CA GLU A 269 -20.86 -21.65 6.46
C GLU A 269 -21.04 -20.13 6.60
N ILE A 270 -20.56 -19.54 7.70
CA ILE A 270 -20.62 -18.08 7.87
C ILE A 270 -19.74 -17.37 6.87
N PHE A 271 -18.48 -17.78 6.73
CA PHE A 271 -17.55 -17.11 5.84
C PHE A 271 -17.80 -17.41 4.36
N SER A 272 -18.64 -18.38 4.00
CA SER A 272 -19.01 -18.67 2.61
C SER A 272 -20.32 -18.01 2.16
N THR A 273 -21.02 -17.31 3.07
CA THR A 273 -22.34 -16.73 2.79
C THR A 273 -22.33 -15.20 2.94
N LYS A 274 -23.48 -14.57 2.67
CA LYS A 274 -23.70 -13.14 2.90
C LYS A 274 -23.53 -12.72 4.38
N ASP A 275 -23.47 -13.67 5.32
CA ASP A 275 -23.24 -13.39 6.74
C ASP A 275 -21.74 -13.23 7.08
N ARG A 276 -20.81 -13.37 6.11
CA ARG A 276 -19.35 -13.23 6.31
C ARG A 276 -18.99 -12.00 7.12
N TYR A 277 -19.33 -10.80 6.64
CA TYR A 277 -18.95 -9.53 7.28
C TYR A 277 -19.65 -9.32 8.62
N LYS A 278 -20.91 -9.73 8.74
CA LYS A 278 -21.62 -9.71 10.03
C LYS A 278 -21.02 -10.72 11.02
N GLY A 279 -20.44 -11.82 10.53
CA GLY A 279 -19.68 -12.79 11.30
C GLY A 279 -18.39 -12.20 11.84
N ILE A 280 -17.61 -11.54 10.99
CA ILE A 280 -16.39 -10.81 11.39
C ILE A 280 -16.72 -9.75 12.45
N GLU A 281 -17.77 -8.96 12.21
CA GLU A 281 -18.24 -7.95 13.16
C GLU A 281 -18.60 -8.54 14.52
N ARG A 282 -19.32 -9.67 14.55
CA ARG A 282 -19.65 -10.41 15.79
C ARG A 282 -18.42 -10.96 16.50
N PHE A 283 -17.44 -11.44 15.73
CA PHE A 283 -16.20 -11.98 16.27
C PHE A 283 -15.37 -10.87 16.92
N MET A 284 -15.22 -9.74 16.21
CA MET A 284 -14.49 -8.57 16.70
C MET A 284 -15.22 -7.83 17.83
N ALA A 285 -16.54 -7.92 17.94
CA ALA A 285 -17.28 -7.40 19.09
C ALA A 285 -16.93 -8.11 20.42
N VAL A 286 -16.34 -9.30 20.36
CA VAL A 286 -15.81 -10.00 21.55
C VAL A 286 -14.31 -9.76 21.70
N LEU A 287 -13.56 -9.77 20.59
CA LEU A 287 -12.10 -9.72 20.61
C LEU A 287 -11.50 -8.30 20.62
N GLY A 288 -12.26 -7.28 20.24
CA GLY A 288 -11.82 -5.89 20.13
C GLY A 288 -11.10 -5.33 21.35
N PRO A 289 -11.59 -5.55 22.59
CA PRO A 289 -10.95 -5.07 23.81
C PRO A 289 -9.56 -5.68 24.05
N TYR A 290 -9.26 -6.78 23.37
CA TYR A 290 -8.00 -7.52 23.50
C TYR A 290 -7.03 -7.21 22.36
N VAL A 291 -7.36 -6.29 21.44
CA VAL A 291 -6.44 -5.76 20.44
C VAL A 291 -5.66 -4.60 21.07
N GLU A 292 -4.37 -4.80 21.34
CA GLU A 292 -3.54 -3.82 22.05
C GLU A 292 -2.78 -2.90 21.08
N LYS A 293 -2.49 -1.67 21.53
CA LYS A 293 -1.59 -0.75 20.82
C LYS A 293 -0.18 -1.36 20.77
N GLY A 294 0.42 -1.41 19.59
CA GLY A 294 1.76 -1.98 19.42
C GLY A 294 1.82 -3.51 19.48
N MET A 295 0.68 -4.21 19.31
CA MET A 295 0.75 -5.61 18.92
C MET A 295 1.65 -5.75 17.69
N PRO A 296 2.49 -6.80 17.61
CA PRO A 296 3.25 -7.05 16.40
C PRO A 296 2.22 -7.07 15.27
N GLN A 297 2.33 -6.08 14.39
CA GLN A 297 1.53 -6.05 13.18
C GLN A 297 1.77 -7.41 12.53
N GLY A 298 0.70 -8.11 12.16
CA GLY A 298 0.84 -9.32 11.33
C GLY A 298 1.84 -9.01 10.20
N ARG A 299 2.61 -10.03 9.80
CA ARG A 299 3.72 -9.96 8.83
C ARG A 299 3.54 -8.73 7.91
N PRO A 300 4.51 -7.79 7.81
CA PRO A 300 4.45 -6.81 6.75
C PRO A 300 4.47 -7.63 5.45
N ASP A 301 3.30 -7.83 4.88
CA ASP A 301 3.16 -8.64 3.68
C ASP A 301 4.14 -8.06 2.67
N MET A 302 4.91 -8.94 2.03
CA MET A 302 5.88 -8.62 1.00
C MET A 302 5.31 -7.98 -0.26
N GLN A 303 4.03 -7.66 -0.20
CA GLN A 303 3.30 -6.70 -1.00
C GLN A 303 3.94 -5.29 -0.89
N GLY A 304 5.18 -5.12 -1.36
CA GLY A 304 5.91 -3.85 -1.41
C GLY A 304 5.24 -2.72 -2.21
N GLU A 305 4.01 -2.93 -2.68
CA GLU A 305 3.08 -1.95 -3.26
C GLU A 305 1.59 -2.22 -2.89
N CYS A 306 1.28 -3.29 -2.15
CA CYS A 306 -0.10 -3.74 -1.85
C CYS A 306 -0.35 -4.11 -0.38
N GLY A 307 0.68 -4.09 0.47
CA GLY A 307 0.56 -4.26 1.91
C GLY A 307 -0.35 -3.13 2.36
N VAL A 308 -1.47 -3.49 2.99
CA VAL A 308 -2.52 -2.53 3.33
C VAL A 308 -1.92 -1.48 4.26
N SER A 309 -1.41 -0.40 3.67
CA SER A 309 -0.80 0.69 4.39
C SER A 309 -1.86 1.27 5.33
N PRO A 310 -1.46 1.88 6.47
CA PRO A 310 -2.40 2.61 7.32
C PRO A 310 -3.34 3.53 6.52
N GLN A 311 -2.85 4.10 5.41
CA GLN A 311 -3.61 4.94 4.48
C GLN A 311 -4.67 4.17 3.68
N SER A 312 -4.40 2.95 3.22
CA SER A 312 -5.43 2.14 2.55
C SER A 312 -6.49 1.62 3.52
N ILE A 313 -6.13 1.34 4.78
CA ILE A 313 -7.12 1.07 5.83
C ILE A 313 -7.97 2.31 6.06
N LEU A 314 -7.35 3.48 6.23
CA LEU A 314 -8.07 4.74 6.42
C LEU A 314 -9.07 4.98 5.28
N GLN A 315 -8.64 4.82 4.01
CA GLN A 315 -9.53 4.95 2.86
C GLN A 315 -10.69 3.94 2.92
N ASP A 316 -10.40 2.67 3.20
CA ASP A 316 -11.42 1.62 3.29
C ASP A 316 -12.46 1.92 4.39
N LEU A 317 -12.02 2.50 5.51
CA LEU A 317 -12.90 2.90 6.60
C LEU A 317 -13.75 4.11 6.21
N LEU A 318 -13.15 5.16 5.63
CA LEU A 318 -13.84 6.39 5.22
C LEU A 318 -14.92 6.09 4.17
N ASP A 319 -14.62 5.25 3.19
CA ASP A 319 -15.58 4.83 2.17
C ASP A 319 -16.84 4.13 2.75
N GLY A 320 -16.78 3.67 4.00
CA GLY A 320 -17.89 3.05 4.71
C GLY A 320 -18.74 4.03 5.54
N MET A 321 -18.41 5.31 5.51
CA MET A 321 -19.02 6.38 6.33
C MET A 321 -19.77 7.38 5.44
N SER A 322 -20.77 8.08 6.00
CA SER A 322 -21.39 9.24 5.33
C SER A 322 -20.38 10.40 5.21
N LEU A 323 -20.66 11.39 4.36
CA LEU A 323 -19.76 12.55 4.21
C LEU A 323 -19.59 13.33 5.53
N GLU A 324 -20.66 13.43 6.32
CA GLU A 324 -20.64 14.07 7.63
C GLU A 324 -19.82 13.25 8.65
N GLU A 325 -19.99 11.93 8.65
CA GLU A 325 -19.19 11.03 9.49
C GLU A 325 -17.71 11.06 9.10
N GLN A 326 -17.38 11.11 7.81
CA GLN A 326 -16.01 11.25 7.32
C GLN A 326 -15.39 12.56 7.79
N ALA A 327 -16.12 13.68 7.68
CA ALA A 327 -15.63 14.98 8.11
C ALA A 327 -15.33 15.00 9.62
N HIS A 328 -16.22 14.44 10.45
CA HIS A 328 -16.00 14.31 11.89
C HIS A 328 -14.82 13.38 12.20
N PHE A 329 -14.76 12.23 11.53
CA PHE A 329 -13.69 11.24 11.73
C PHE A 329 -12.30 11.80 11.38
N ILE A 330 -12.19 12.60 10.32
CA ILE A 330 -10.94 13.25 9.91
C ILE A 330 -10.58 14.39 10.87
N SER A 331 -11.57 15.18 11.32
CA SER A 331 -11.35 16.27 12.30
C SER A 331 -10.77 15.74 13.60
N ASP A 332 -11.41 14.73 14.19
CA ASP A 332 -10.96 14.06 15.42
C ASP A 332 -9.58 13.43 15.25
N LEU A 333 -9.31 12.80 14.09
CA LEU A 333 -8.01 12.20 13.80
C LEU A 333 -6.89 13.26 13.72
N ALA A 334 -7.20 14.45 13.21
CA ALA A 334 -6.27 15.58 13.16
C ALA A 334 -6.01 16.16 14.55
N GLU A 335 -7.04 16.28 15.40
CA GLU A 335 -6.91 16.70 16.79
C GLU A 335 -6.05 15.70 17.61
N GLU A 336 -6.28 14.40 17.47
CA GLU A 336 -5.49 13.35 18.13
C GLU A 336 -4.02 13.31 17.66
N GLY A 337 -3.76 13.68 16.40
CA GLY A 337 -2.42 13.81 15.85
C GLY A 337 -1.67 15.02 16.40
N SER A 338 -2.39 16.05 16.87
CA SER A 338 -1.82 17.28 17.43
C SER A 338 -1.44 17.16 18.91
N GLU A 339 -2.16 16.34 19.70
CA GLU A 339 -1.86 16.18 21.14
C GLU A 339 -0.59 15.35 21.43
N GLN A 340 -0.08 14.55 20.49
CA GLN A 340 1.17 13.79 20.67
C GLN A 340 2.44 14.54 20.22
N PHE A 341 2.32 15.75 19.67
CA PHE A 341 3.45 16.59 19.27
C PHE A 341 3.17 18.05 19.61
N GLY A 342 3.34 18.38 20.89
CA GLY A 342 3.60 19.70 21.47
C GLY A 342 3.07 20.97 20.77
N ASP A 343 2.08 21.58 21.42
CA ASP A 343 1.74 23.01 21.52
C ASP A 343 1.76 23.87 20.24
N GLY A 344 0.55 24.23 19.79
CA GLY A 344 0.31 25.32 18.85
C GLY A 344 -1.18 25.48 18.49
N GLU A 345 -1.94 26.05 19.42
CA GLU A 345 -3.30 26.64 19.32
C GLU A 345 -4.20 26.26 18.11
N ALA A 346 -5.22 25.45 18.42
CA ALA A 346 -6.40 25.25 17.59
C ALA A 346 -7.22 26.55 17.47
N ASN A 347 -7.63 26.92 16.26
CA ASN A 347 -8.69 27.89 16.05
C ASN A 347 -9.82 27.34 15.17
N SER A 348 -11.02 27.53 15.70
CA SER A 348 -12.33 27.10 15.23
C SER A 348 -12.72 27.68 13.87
N VAL A 349 -13.44 26.88 13.09
CA VAL A 349 -14.17 27.28 11.88
C VAL A 349 -15.37 28.14 12.26
N THR A 350 -15.26 29.46 12.15
CA THR A 350 -16.36 30.33 11.69
C THR A 350 -15.80 31.61 11.08
N ASN A 351 -16.26 31.89 9.86
CA ASN A 351 -16.11 33.10 9.07
C ASN A 351 -14.94 33.21 8.08
N SER A 352 -15.37 33.68 6.91
CA SER A 352 -14.70 34.04 5.68
C SER A 352 -13.41 34.86 5.82
N GLU A 353 -12.59 34.73 4.77
CA GLU A 353 -11.41 35.53 4.38
C GLU A 353 -10.05 34.95 4.83
N GLY A 354 -9.34 34.41 3.84
CA GLY A 354 -7.88 34.27 3.79
C GLY A 354 -7.19 33.69 5.03
N SER A 355 -7.20 32.36 5.18
CA SER A 355 -6.24 31.70 6.06
C SER A 355 -5.66 30.46 5.39
N ASP A 356 -4.32 30.39 5.43
CA ASP A 356 -3.50 29.27 5.00
C ASP A 356 -4.00 27.96 5.65
N GLN A 357 -4.79 27.18 4.93
CA GLN A 357 -5.04 25.78 5.31
C GLN A 357 -3.71 25.03 5.19
N GLU A 358 -3.05 24.79 6.31
CA GLU A 358 -1.85 23.98 6.35
C GLU A 358 -2.19 22.55 5.93
N LEU A 359 -1.71 22.12 4.76
CA LEU A 359 -1.74 20.71 4.36
C LEU A 359 -1.09 19.88 5.48
N ASN A 360 -1.85 18.93 6.01
CA ASN A 360 -1.35 18.08 7.08
C ASN A 360 -0.33 17.07 6.51
N THR A 361 0.46 16.46 7.39
CA THR A 361 1.50 15.48 6.99
C THR A 361 0.94 14.32 6.16
N LEU A 362 -0.29 13.88 6.42
CA LEU A 362 -0.93 12.77 5.69
C LEU A 362 -1.34 13.16 4.27
N ASP A 363 -1.84 14.38 4.08
CA ASP A 363 -2.19 14.93 2.76
C ASP A 363 -0.94 15.00 1.87
N VAL A 364 0.17 15.49 2.45
CA VAL A 364 1.47 15.57 1.76
C VAL A 364 1.95 14.17 1.31
N PHE A 365 1.77 13.14 2.15
CA PHE A 365 2.08 11.76 1.78
C PHE A 365 1.13 11.18 0.73
N ALA A 366 -0.16 11.48 0.82
CA ALA A 366 -1.17 11.02 -0.14
C ALA A 366 -0.88 11.60 -1.53
N ILE A 367 -0.54 12.89 -1.59
CA ILE A 367 -0.14 13.58 -2.83
C ILE A 367 1.17 12.99 -3.37
N HIS A 368 2.16 12.71 -2.50
CA HIS A 368 3.41 12.06 -2.89
C HIS A 368 3.18 10.70 -3.57
N GLU A 369 2.38 9.83 -2.94
CA GLU A 369 2.06 8.51 -3.47
C GLU A 369 1.19 8.60 -4.74
N PHE A 370 0.30 9.59 -4.84
CA PHE A 370 -0.45 9.85 -6.06
C PHE A 370 0.49 10.11 -7.24
N TYR A 371 1.41 11.07 -7.14
CA TYR A 371 2.32 11.39 -8.24
C TYR A 371 3.30 10.24 -8.55
N LYS A 372 3.75 9.51 -7.53
CA LYS A 372 4.60 8.31 -7.69
C LYS A 372 3.91 7.14 -8.41
N ARG A 373 2.58 7.07 -8.40
CA ARG A 373 1.81 6.04 -9.13
C ARG A 373 1.44 6.47 -10.54
N ASN A 374 1.26 7.77 -10.73
CA ASN A 374 0.67 8.35 -11.96
C ASN A 374 1.69 9.08 -12.85
N HIS A 375 2.95 9.19 -12.43
CA HIS A 375 4.00 9.77 -13.26
C HIS A 375 4.23 8.94 -14.53
N PRO A 376 4.75 9.56 -15.61
CA PRO A 376 5.15 8.83 -16.79
C PRO A 376 6.29 7.85 -16.44
N LYS A 377 6.05 6.55 -16.64
CA LYS A 377 7.07 5.51 -16.38
C LYS A 377 8.22 5.65 -17.37
N ILE A 378 9.44 5.53 -16.87
CA ILE A 378 10.66 5.63 -17.68
C ILE A 378 11.43 4.33 -17.55
N ARG A 379 11.84 3.76 -18.69
CA ARG A 379 12.58 2.51 -18.71
C ARG A 379 13.88 2.65 -19.51
N ILE A 380 15.02 2.40 -18.86
CA ILE A 380 16.34 2.52 -19.46
C ILE A 380 16.78 1.15 -20.04
N VAL A 381 17.02 1.05 -21.36
CA VAL A 381 17.40 -0.18 -22.10
C VAL A 381 18.33 0.17 -23.29
N GLY A 382 19.58 -0.35 -23.42
CA GLY A 382 20.76 0.06 -24.30
C GLY A 382 20.74 0.16 -25.88
N GLY A 383 21.41 1.18 -26.52
CA GLY A 383 21.67 1.55 -27.98
C GLY A 383 21.38 3.00 -28.60
N ASN A 384 22.42 3.78 -28.97
CA ASN A 384 22.66 4.76 -30.09
C ASN A 384 21.85 6.04 -30.51
N LYS A 385 20.66 6.44 -30.02
CA LYS A 385 20.08 7.79 -30.35
C LYS A 385 19.27 8.42 -29.22
N ILE A 386 19.54 9.71 -28.97
CA ILE A 386 18.83 10.57 -27.99
C ILE A 386 17.44 10.98 -28.55
N GLY A 387 16.42 11.00 -27.69
CA GLY A 387 15.22 11.79 -27.95
C GLY A 387 14.23 11.23 -28.96
N LYS A 388 14.20 9.92 -29.19
CA LYS A 388 13.08 9.30 -29.91
C LYS A 388 12.22 8.54 -28.91
N SER A 389 11.07 9.14 -28.59
CA SER A 389 9.92 8.39 -28.13
C SER A 389 9.72 7.20 -29.08
N VAL A 390 10.02 6.01 -28.60
CA VAL A 390 9.81 4.79 -29.38
C VAL A 390 8.43 4.30 -29.00
N VAL A 391 7.62 4.01 -30.01
CA VAL A 391 6.37 3.29 -29.80
C VAL A 391 6.76 1.86 -29.41
N VAL A 392 6.85 1.60 -28.09
CA VAL A 392 7.20 0.27 -27.57
C VAL A 392 6.02 -0.69 -27.64
N GLY A 393 4.85 -0.17 -27.97
CA GLY A 393 3.64 -0.93 -28.20
C GLY A 393 2.48 0.02 -28.50
N LYS A 394 1.35 -0.53 -28.88
CA LYS A 394 0.09 0.20 -28.92
C LYS A 394 -0.72 -0.20 -27.70
N ARG A 395 -1.26 0.77 -26.99
CA ARG A 395 -2.21 0.53 -25.91
C ARG A 395 -3.51 1.18 -26.30
N ASP A 396 -4.55 0.39 -26.21
CA ASP A 396 -5.90 0.87 -26.36
C ASP A 396 -6.21 1.83 -25.21
N CYS A 397 -6.46 3.09 -25.56
CA CYS A 397 -6.92 4.11 -24.64
C CYS A 397 -8.31 4.58 -25.05
N TRP A 398 -9.08 5.03 -24.07
CA TRP A 398 -10.42 5.53 -24.31
C TRP A 398 -10.38 7.05 -24.43
N ASP A 399 -10.75 7.56 -25.60
CA ASP A 399 -10.83 8.98 -25.86
C ASP A 399 -12.28 9.45 -25.75
N LEU A 400 -12.52 10.56 -25.07
CA LEU A 400 -13.84 11.17 -25.02
C LEU A 400 -14.20 11.70 -26.41
N LYS A 401 -15.19 11.08 -27.05
CA LYS A 401 -15.66 11.44 -28.37
C LYS A 401 -16.70 12.56 -28.32
N ARG A 402 -17.64 12.45 -27.38
CA ARG A 402 -18.77 13.37 -27.25
C ARG A 402 -19.21 13.45 -25.80
N SER A 403 -19.65 14.65 -25.38
CA SER A 403 -20.35 14.85 -24.12
C SER A 403 -21.67 15.55 -24.40
N SER A 404 -22.78 14.99 -23.93
CA SER A 404 -24.12 15.54 -24.12
C SER A 404 -24.82 15.70 -22.78
N VAL A 405 -25.48 16.83 -22.56
CA VAL A 405 -26.32 17.04 -21.38
C VAL A 405 -27.74 16.58 -21.69
N LEU A 406 -28.31 15.80 -20.77
CA LEU A 406 -29.62 15.17 -20.87
C LEU A 406 -30.50 15.64 -19.72
N THR A 407 -31.78 15.89 -20.01
CA THR A 407 -32.82 16.00 -18.98
C THR A 407 -33.29 14.61 -18.55
N GLU A 408 -34.02 14.52 -17.44
CA GLU A 408 -34.61 13.27 -16.94
C GLU A 408 -35.46 12.53 -18.00
N ASP A 409 -36.29 13.28 -18.75
CA ASP A 409 -37.08 12.74 -19.87
C ASP A 409 -36.21 12.16 -20.99
N GLN A 410 -35.07 12.79 -21.29
CA GLN A 410 -34.12 12.30 -22.30
C GLN A 410 -33.33 11.10 -21.77
N LEU A 411 -33.00 11.09 -20.48
CA LEU A 411 -32.31 9.99 -19.83
C LEU A 411 -33.15 8.70 -19.84
N SER A 412 -34.47 8.81 -19.68
CA SER A 412 -35.39 7.65 -19.74
C SER A 412 -35.31 6.85 -21.04
N LYS A 413 -34.84 7.49 -22.13
CA LYS A 413 -34.68 6.89 -23.47
C LYS A 413 -33.31 6.24 -23.67
N VAL A 414 -32.42 6.35 -22.68
CA VAL A 414 -31.06 5.83 -22.73
C VAL A 414 -31.00 4.46 -22.04
N ASN A 415 -30.22 3.54 -22.58
CA ASN A 415 -30.03 2.22 -21.96
C ASN A 415 -29.07 2.30 -20.77
N LEU A 416 -29.61 2.68 -19.61
CA LEU A 416 -28.86 2.87 -18.36
C LEU A 416 -28.11 1.61 -17.91
N LYS A 417 -28.68 0.42 -18.16
CA LYS A 417 -28.02 -0.85 -17.83
C LYS A 417 -26.73 -1.05 -18.62
N ARG A 418 -26.72 -0.64 -19.90
CA ARG A 418 -25.53 -0.74 -20.76
C ARG A 418 -24.47 0.29 -20.37
N ILE A 419 -24.88 1.50 -20.02
CA ILE A 419 -24.00 2.56 -19.52
C ILE A 419 -23.34 2.15 -18.21
N ASP A 420 -24.13 1.68 -17.26
CA ASP A 420 -23.66 1.20 -15.97
C ASP A 420 -22.62 0.08 -16.17
N MET A 421 -22.92 -0.90 -17.02
CA MET A 421 -21.98 -1.96 -17.36
C MET A 421 -20.67 -1.45 -17.99
N LEU A 422 -20.74 -0.47 -18.90
CA LEU A 422 -19.55 0.12 -19.53
C LEU A 422 -18.74 0.94 -18.53
N GLN A 423 -19.39 1.76 -17.71
CA GLN A 423 -18.77 2.56 -16.65
C GLN A 423 -18.09 1.68 -15.60
N ARG A 424 -18.71 0.56 -15.20
CA ARG A 424 -18.10 -0.41 -14.29
C ARG A 424 -16.89 -1.11 -14.88
N ARG A 425 -16.95 -1.47 -16.17
CA ARG A 425 -15.89 -2.21 -16.88
C ARG A 425 -14.70 -1.33 -17.27
N THR A 426 -14.93 -0.10 -17.72
CA THR A 426 -13.86 0.80 -18.19
C THR A 426 -13.42 1.81 -17.15
N LYS A 427 -14.16 1.98 -16.05
CA LYS A 427 -13.96 3.00 -15.00
C LYS A 427 -14.02 4.44 -15.50
N LEU A 428 -14.59 4.66 -16.69
CA LEU A 428 -14.78 6.00 -17.24
C LEU A 428 -16.16 6.52 -16.88
N PRO A 429 -16.32 7.82 -16.62
CA PRO A 429 -17.62 8.39 -16.27
C PRO A 429 -18.47 8.56 -17.54
N TRP A 430 -19.16 7.49 -17.95
CA TRP A 430 -20.09 7.50 -19.09
C TRP A 430 -21.36 8.29 -18.79
N LEU A 431 -21.85 8.30 -17.54
CA LEU A 431 -23.00 9.11 -17.14
C LEU A 431 -22.72 9.75 -15.77
N ILE A 432 -22.86 11.07 -15.72
CA ILE A 432 -22.59 11.89 -14.53
C ILE A 432 -23.88 12.62 -14.16
N ASP A 433 -24.32 12.50 -12.92
CA ASP A 433 -25.41 13.33 -12.40
C ASP A 433 -24.86 14.74 -12.11
N LEU A 434 -25.48 15.77 -12.68
CA LEU A 434 -25.14 17.17 -12.45
C LEU A 434 -26.06 17.83 -11.41
N GLY A 435 -27.02 17.07 -10.86
CA GLY A 435 -28.06 17.54 -9.95
C GLY A 435 -29.29 18.11 -10.67
N LYS A 436 -30.39 18.27 -9.92
CA LYS A 436 -31.66 18.85 -10.40
C LYS A 436 -32.27 18.13 -11.62
N GLY A 437 -32.11 16.81 -11.72
CA GLY A 437 -32.65 16.00 -12.82
C GLY A 437 -31.93 16.19 -14.15
N ILE A 438 -30.69 16.66 -14.13
CA ILE A 438 -29.84 16.89 -15.31
C ILE A 438 -28.64 15.97 -15.24
N PHE A 439 -28.33 15.31 -16.35
CA PHE A 439 -27.27 14.31 -16.45
C PHE A 439 -26.33 14.63 -17.61
N ARG A 440 -25.05 14.28 -17.51
CA ARG A 440 -24.08 14.37 -18.60
C ARG A 440 -23.72 12.98 -19.08
N LEU A 441 -24.03 12.67 -20.34
CA LEU A 441 -23.65 11.45 -21.02
C LEU A 441 -22.36 11.67 -21.82
N ASN A 442 -21.31 10.95 -21.46
CA ASN A 442 -20.03 10.91 -22.14
C ASN A 442 -19.92 9.65 -22.99
N GLU A 443 -19.61 9.81 -24.26
CA GLU A 443 -19.34 8.73 -25.19
C GLU A 443 -17.84 8.64 -25.44
N TYR A 444 -17.26 7.46 -25.21
CA TYR A 444 -15.84 7.20 -25.44
C TYR A 444 -15.63 6.31 -26.66
N GLU A 445 -14.53 6.53 -27.35
CA GLU A 445 -14.04 5.65 -28.41
C GLU A 445 -12.69 5.07 -28.04
N LEU A 446 -12.55 3.76 -28.22
CA LEU A 446 -11.29 3.08 -28.00
C LEU A 446 -10.38 3.38 -29.20
N LYS A 447 -9.29 4.11 -28.95
CA LYS A 447 -8.27 4.38 -29.94
C LYS A 447 -6.97 3.71 -29.52
N PRO A 448 -6.30 2.99 -30.43
CA PRO A 448 -4.93 2.57 -30.18
C PRO A 448 -4.07 3.84 -30.13
N ARG A 449 -3.57 4.18 -28.94
CA ARG A 449 -2.50 5.17 -28.80
C ARG A 449 -1.18 4.43 -28.72
N ASP A 450 -0.19 5.02 -29.37
CA ASP A 450 1.17 4.58 -29.23
C ASP A 450 1.59 4.74 -27.75
N VAL A 451 1.98 3.63 -27.11
CA VAL A 451 2.69 3.69 -25.83
C VAL A 451 4.07 4.23 -26.16
N LYS A 452 4.22 5.50 -25.87
CA LYS A 452 5.48 6.21 -25.91
C LYS A 452 6.19 5.90 -24.61
N ASP A 453 7.18 5.03 -24.68
CA ASP A 453 8.09 4.79 -23.56
C ASP A 453 9.41 5.47 -23.92
N VAL A 454 10.04 6.10 -22.94
CA VAL A 454 11.32 6.77 -23.15
C VAL A 454 12.40 5.74 -22.86
N VAL A 455 12.74 4.99 -23.89
CA VAL A 455 13.79 3.98 -23.81
C VAL A 455 15.14 4.70 -23.85
N TYR A 456 15.98 4.52 -22.81
CA TYR A 456 17.34 5.06 -22.76
C TYR A 456 18.38 4.01 -23.09
N VAL A 457 19.03 4.22 -24.23
CA VAL A 457 19.63 3.14 -25.01
C VAL A 457 21.06 3.64 -25.27
N ASP A 458 22.05 3.19 -24.47
CA ASP A 458 23.52 3.39 -24.61
C ASP A 458 24.00 4.85 -24.76
N ALA A 459 23.97 5.58 -23.66
CA ALA A 459 24.85 6.71 -23.40
C ALA A 459 25.79 6.34 -22.24
N CYS A 460 26.94 7.02 -22.12
CA CYS A 460 27.57 7.16 -20.81
C CYS A 460 26.60 7.99 -19.96
N ILE A 461 25.63 7.32 -19.34
CA ILE A 461 24.70 7.91 -18.39
C ILE A 461 25.56 8.68 -17.39
N ASP A 462 25.41 9.99 -17.36
CA ASP A 462 26.23 10.85 -16.51
C ASP A 462 25.30 11.67 -15.62
N VAL A 463 24.74 10.95 -14.64
CA VAL A 463 23.82 11.56 -13.68
C VAL A 463 24.54 12.64 -12.86
N PRO A 464 23.88 13.79 -12.60
CA PRO A 464 24.45 14.84 -11.76
C PRO A 464 24.67 14.36 -10.32
N ASP A 465 25.58 15.03 -9.61
CA ASP A 465 25.75 14.82 -8.16
C ASP A 465 24.56 15.40 -7.40
N VAL A 466 24.09 16.58 -7.83
CA VAL A 466 22.94 17.28 -7.25
C VAL A 466 22.03 17.84 -8.33
N VAL A 467 20.72 17.67 -8.17
CA VAL A 467 19.69 18.36 -8.96
C VAL A 467 18.94 19.35 -8.09
N GLU A 468 18.86 20.60 -8.52
CA GLU A 468 18.11 21.66 -7.82
C GLU A 468 16.91 22.05 -8.67
N PHE A 469 15.71 21.74 -8.17
CA PHE A 469 14.44 22.07 -8.82
C PHE A 469 13.93 23.41 -8.29
N TYR A 470 13.83 24.40 -9.16
CA TYR A 470 13.21 25.70 -8.89
C TYR A 470 11.82 25.69 -9.51
N LEU A 471 10.80 25.56 -8.68
CA LEU A 471 9.43 25.32 -9.07
C LEU A 471 8.59 26.55 -8.75
N ASP A 472 8.02 27.13 -9.79
CA ASP A 472 7.03 28.21 -9.69
C ASP A 472 5.72 27.66 -9.15
N SER A 473 5.25 28.21 -8.03
CA SER A 473 3.95 27.91 -7.45
C SER A 473 3.06 29.13 -7.35
N SER A 474 3.28 30.15 -8.19
CA SER A 474 2.43 31.33 -8.26
C SER A 474 0.99 30.95 -8.65
N GLY A 475 0.03 31.84 -8.37
CA GLY A 475 -1.39 31.59 -8.64
C GLY A 475 -1.69 31.24 -10.10
N SER A 476 -0.88 31.72 -11.05
CA SER A 476 -1.05 31.43 -12.48
C SER A 476 -0.73 29.98 -12.85
N MET A 477 -0.06 29.24 -11.97
CA MET A 477 0.20 27.81 -12.12
C MET A 477 -1.06 26.95 -11.86
N TYR A 478 -2.10 27.50 -11.22
CA TYR A 478 -3.34 26.81 -10.83
C TYR A 478 -4.57 27.11 -11.71
N GLN A 479 -4.42 27.80 -12.85
CA GLN A 479 -5.48 28.01 -13.86
C GLN A 479 -6.87 28.42 -13.30
N ASN A 480 -6.95 29.52 -12.54
CA ASN A 480 -8.16 30.10 -11.94
C ASN A 480 -8.83 29.31 -10.79
N SER A 481 -8.25 28.19 -10.31
CA SER A 481 -8.65 27.67 -9.00
C SER A 481 -7.96 28.51 -7.92
N ASN A 482 -8.76 29.13 -7.04
CA ASN A 482 -8.23 29.82 -5.86
C ASN A 482 -7.64 28.85 -4.83
N ASN A 483 -7.79 27.54 -5.05
CA ASN A 483 -7.35 26.49 -4.14
C ASN A 483 -6.35 25.57 -4.85
N PHE A 484 -5.39 25.07 -4.08
CA PHE A 484 -4.50 23.98 -4.46
C PHE A 484 -5.32 22.74 -4.85
N GLY A 485 -5.23 22.33 -6.12
CA GLY A 485 -5.80 21.09 -6.63
C GLY A 485 -4.70 20.10 -7.01
N PHE A 486 -4.91 18.81 -6.76
CA PHE A 486 -4.10 17.72 -7.30
C PHE A 486 -4.94 16.93 -8.30
N ASN A 487 -4.33 16.46 -9.40
CA ASN A 487 -5.05 15.81 -10.52
C ASN A 487 -6.12 16.68 -11.19
N ASP A 488 -5.96 18.01 -11.13
CA ASP A 488 -6.88 18.98 -11.72
C ASP A 488 -6.50 19.36 -13.17
N GLY A 489 -5.36 18.86 -13.68
CA GLY A 489 -4.84 19.19 -15.00
C GLY A 489 -4.23 20.59 -15.10
N SER A 490 -4.02 21.27 -13.96
CA SER A 490 -3.35 22.57 -13.90
C SER A 490 -1.88 22.49 -14.36
N ARG A 491 -1.24 23.65 -14.51
CA ARG A 491 0.19 23.70 -14.86
C ARG A 491 1.05 23.12 -13.73
N TRP A 492 0.62 23.33 -12.48
CA TRP A 492 1.25 22.73 -11.30
C TRP A 492 1.11 21.20 -11.26
N ASP A 493 -0.07 20.66 -11.56
CA ASP A 493 -0.30 19.22 -11.65
C ASP A 493 0.57 18.59 -12.76
N MET A 494 0.66 19.26 -13.92
CA MET A 494 1.56 18.86 -15.01
C MET A 494 3.03 18.84 -14.56
N LEU A 495 3.49 19.90 -13.90
CA LEU A 495 4.85 20.04 -13.36
C LEU A 495 5.17 18.92 -12.37
N SER A 496 4.27 18.67 -11.41
CA SER A 496 4.44 17.64 -10.39
C SER A 496 4.56 16.25 -11.02
N ASN A 497 3.75 15.92 -12.03
CA ASN A 497 3.89 14.66 -12.77
C ASN A 497 5.26 14.51 -13.46
N VAL A 498 5.77 15.58 -14.07
CA VAL A 498 7.07 15.56 -14.76
C VAL A 498 8.23 15.46 -13.77
N LEU A 499 8.14 16.15 -12.63
CA LEU A 499 9.14 16.06 -11.55
C LEU A 499 9.33 14.62 -11.09
N TYR A 500 8.24 13.87 -10.87
CA TYR A 500 8.34 12.47 -10.47
C TYR A 500 8.91 11.59 -11.58
N GLY A 501 8.65 11.91 -12.85
CA GLY A 501 9.35 11.32 -13.99
C GLY A 501 10.87 11.56 -13.91
N PHE A 502 11.32 12.80 -13.67
CA PHE A 502 12.75 13.07 -13.51
C PHE A 502 13.38 12.29 -12.36
N VAL A 503 12.70 12.21 -11.21
CA VAL A 503 13.20 11.48 -10.05
C VAL A 503 13.30 9.97 -10.34
N ASP A 504 12.26 9.37 -10.94
CA ASP A 504 12.27 7.95 -11.33
C ASP A 504 13.45 7.65 -12.27
N ALA A 505 13.68 8.52 -13.26
CA ALA A 505 14.81 8.38 -14.17
C ALA A 505 16.17 8.52 -13.49
N LEU A 506 16.32 9.43 -12.52
CA LEU A 506 17.55 9.58 -11.74
C LEU A 506 17.81 8.35 -10.86
N ILE A 507 16.77 7.74 -10.30
CA ILE A 507 16.87 6.50 -9.51
C ILE A 507 17.33 5.34 -10.42
N GLU A 508 16.64 5.13 -11.55
CA GLU A 508 16.97 4.06 -12.48
C GLU A 508 18.37 4.25 -13.09
N SER A 509 18.70 5.48 -13.49
CA SER A 509 20.02 5.81 -14.05
C SER A 509 21.13 5.67 -13.01
N GLY A 510 20.91 6.15 -11.80
CA GLY A 510 21.85 6.07 -10.68
C GLY A 510 22.18 4.62 -10.30
N ARG A 511 21.20 3.72 -10.39
CA ARG A 511 21.41 2.27 -10.23
C ARG A 511 22.30 1.69 -11.33
N VAL A 512 22.10 2.11 -12.58
CA VAL A 512 22.90 1.63 -13.72
C VAL A 512 24.37 2.04 -13.60
N VAL A 513 24.65 3.27 -13.15
CA VAL A 513 26.03 3.79 -13.04
C VAL A 513 26.60 3.75 -11.62
N ASN A 514 25.91 3.10 -10.68
CA ASN A 514 26.28 2.99 -9.27
C ASN A 514 26.62 4.35 -8.62
N LYS A 515 25.77 5.35 -8.86
CA LYS A 515 25.91 6.72 -8.33
C LYS A 515 24.60 7.16 -7.68
N THR A 516 24.69 7.69 -6.46
CA THR A 516 23.53 8.26 -5.76
C THR A 516 23.45 9.76 -6.02
N THR A 517 22.45 10.18 -6.79
CA THR A 517 22.14 11.60 -6.97
C THR A 517 21.43 12.15 -5.74
N LYS A 518 21.73 13.40 -5.40
CA LYS A 518 20.98 14.16 -4.40
C LYS A 518 20.05 15.17 -5.08
N LEU A 519 19.00 15.57 -4.41
CA LEU A 519 18.12 16.61 -4.91
C LEU A 519 17.79 17.64 -3.84
N ARG A 520 17.43 18.84 -4.30
CA ARG A 520 16.86 19.92 -3.51
C ARG A 520 15.67 20.50 -4.25
N VAL A 521 14.60 20.83 -3.53
CA VAL A 521 13.44 21.53 -4.06
C VAL A 521 13.44 22.96 -3.53
N HIS A 522 13.32 23.92 -4.44
CA HIS A 522 13.06 25.31 -4.19
C HIS A 522 11.68 25.62 -4.75
N ASN A 523 10.75 25.96 -3.88
CA ASN A 523 9.42 26.39 -4.27
C ASN A 523 9.37 27.91 -4.16
N PHE A 524 9.03 28.60 -5.25
CA PHE A 524 8.97 30.06 -5.28
C PHE A 524 7.61 30.55 -5.78
N ALA A 525 7.08 31.53 -5.04
CA ALA A 525 5.93 32.34 -5.38
C ALA A 525 6.12 33.66 -4.64
N ASP A 526 5.43 33.94 -3.54
CA ASP A 526 5.70 35.16 -2.73
C ASP A 526 7.06 35.16 -2.04
N SER A 527 7.55 34.01 -1.65
CA SER A 527 8.90 33.83 -1.12
C SER A 527 9.48 32.51 -1.61
N GLN A 528 10.80 32.37 -1.60
CA GLN A 528 11.42 31.09 -1.92
C GLN A 528 11.61 30.27 -0.63
N LYS A 529 10.98 29.09 -0.57
CA LYS A 529 11.29 28.06 0.42
C LYS A 529 12.15 26.99 -0.21
N SER A 530 13.22 26.63 0.48
CA SER A 530 14.17 25.61 0.00
C SER A 530 14.22 24.46 0.98
N SER A 531 14.19 23.23 0.48
CA SER A 531 14.41 22.04 1.29
C SER A 531 15.90 21.87 1.63
N GLU A 532 16.19 20.97 2.57
CA GLU A 532 17.53 20.40 2.67
C GLU A 532 17.88 19.58 1.42
N ILE A 533 19.18 19.33 1.22
CA ILE A 533 19.65 18.40 0.18
C ILE A 533 19.48 16.98 0.72
N VAL A 534 18.67 16.16 0.05
CA VAL A 534 18.48 14.74 0.41
C VAL A 534 18.81 13.84 -0.77
N SER A 535 18.97 12.53 -0.55
CA SER A 535 19.15 11.60 -1.66
C SER A 535 17.85 11.43 -2.45
N VAL A 536 17.94 11.12 -3.75
CA VAL A 536 16.75 10.79 -4.56
C VAL A 536 15.94 9.63 -3.95
N ASP A 537 16.62 8.66 -3.33
CA ASP A 537 15.97 7.53 -2.65
C ASP A 537 15.20 7.97 -1.39
N ASP A 538 15.71 8.93 -0.63
CA ASP A 538 15.02 9.44 0.57
C ASP A 538 13.81 10.29 0.21
N PHE A 539 13.91 11.10 -0.85
CA PHE A 539 12.74 11.76 -1.42
C PHE A 539 11.69 10.73 -1.86
N TRP A 540 12.09 9.67 -2.57
CA TRP A 540 11.19 8.62 -3.07
C TRP A 540 10.51 7.78 -1.97
N LYS A 541 11.13 7.69 -0.80
CA LYS A 541 10.56 7.09 0.41
C LYS A 541 9.63 8.06 1.18
N GLY A 542 9.53 9.30 0.73
CA GLY A 542 8.67 10.32 1.31
C GLY A 542 9.35 11.14 2.41
N ASN A 543 10.48 11.78 2.13
CA ASN A 543 11.08 12.74 3.06
C ASN A 543 10.11 13.91 3.35
N ILE A 544 9.53 13.92 4.55
CA ILE A 544 8.42 14.83 4.87
C ILE A 544 8.77 16.31 4.77
N GLU A 545 9.97 16.70 5.20
CA GLU A 545 10.37 18.11 5.20
C GLU A 545 10.55 18.64 3.77
N MET A 546 11.09 17.83 2.87
CA MET A 546 11.16 18.17 1.45
C MET A 546 9.78 18.18 0.78
N LEU A 547 8.92 17.20 1.10
CA LEU A 547 7.58 17.14 0.53
C LEU A 547 6.70 18.30 1.01
N LYS A 548 6.88 18.80 2.23
CA LYS A 548 6.25 20.03 2.70
C LYS A 548 6.67 21.22 1.84
N VAL A 549 7.96 21.36 1.49
CA VAL A 549 8.39 22.43 0.57
C VAL A 549 7.79 22.27 -0.82
N LEU A 550 7.72 21.03 -1.33
CA LEU A 550 7.14 20.75 -2.64
C LEU A 550 5.63 21.05 -2.68
N PHE A 551 4.85 20.47 -1.76
CA PHE A 551 3.39 20.47 -1.85
C PHE A 551 2.69 21.53 -1.00
N LYS A 552 3.41 22.36 -0.23
CA LYS A 552 2.84 23.52 0.50
C LYS A 552 3.29 24.83 -0.17
N PRO A 553 2.81 25.12 -1.39
CA PRO A 553 3.13 26.36 -2.09
C PRO A 553 2.60 27.56 -1.31
N GLN A 554 3.37 28.64 -1.23
CA GLN A 554 2.87 29.90 -0.68
C GLN A 554 2.27 30.72 -1.81
N ASN A 555 0.95 30.70 -1.96
CA ASN A 555 0.28 31.41 -3.04
C ASN A 555 0.40 32.94 -2.84
N GLY A 556 0.94 33.64 -3.83
CA GLY A 556 0.85 35.10 -3.92
C GLY A 556 1.70 35.72 -5.05
N TYR A 557 1.58 37.04 -5.20
CA TYR A 557 2.11 37.84 -6.33
C TYR A 557 3.02 39.01 -5.90
N SER A 558 3.48 39.04 -4.66
CA SER A 558 4.03 40.25 -4.01
C SER A 558 5.55 40.36 -4.13
N HIS A 559 6.30 39.26 -4.03
CA HIS A 559 7.77 39.27 -3.91
C HIS A 559 8.48 38.09 -4.55
N GLU A 560 7.95 37.57 -5.66
CA GLU A 560 8.62 36.53 -6.42
C GLU A 560 10.08 36.95 -6.71
N ASP A 561 11.07 36.23 -6.17
CA ASP A 561 12.50 36.27 -6.53
C ASP A 561 12.96 34.82 -6.62
N ILE A 562 13.63 34.47 -7.72
CA ILE A 562 14.22 33.14 -7.85
C ILE A 562 15.62 33.26 -7.25
N ASP A 563 15.77 32.90 -5.98
CA ASP A 563 17.07 32.95 -5.30
C ASP A 563 17.92 31.74 -5.72
N ILE A 564 18.42 31.81 -6.95
CA ILE A 564 19.33 30.80 -7.50
C ILE A 564 20.75 31.10 -6.99
N SER A 565 21.17 30.27 -6.03
CA SER A 565 22.46 30.38 -5.37
C SER A 565 23.57 29.67 -6.15
N GLN A 566 24.72 30.33 -6.27
CA GLN A 566 25.91 29.75 -6.87
C GLN A 566 26.70 28.95 -5.83
N HIS A 567 26.98 27.67 -6.13
CA HIS A 567 27.79 26.80 -5.28
C HIS A 567 29.20 26.58 -5.87
N ASN A 568 30.20 26.51 -4.98
CA ASN A 568 31.63 26.31 -5.30
C ASN A 568 32.18 25.08 -4.56
N ASP A 569 31.48 23.96 -4.63
CA ASP A 569 31.82 22.72 -3.91
C ASP A 569 32.36 21.61 -4.83
N GLY A 570 32.55 21.90 -6.11
CA GLY A 570 33.09 20.95 -7.10
C GLY A 570 32.12 19.85 -7.52
N LEU A 571 30.86 19.88 -7.07
CA LEU A 571 29.83 18.93 -7.47
C LEU A 571 29.25 19.30 -8.84
N LYS A 572 28.98 18.29 -9.68
CA LYS A 572 28.23 18.45 -10.93
C LYS A 572 26.76 18.72 -10.59
N ARG A 573 26.27 19.93 -10.88
CA ARG A 573 24.93 20.38 -10.52
C ARG A 573 24.06 20.61 -11.75
N THR A 574 22.81 20.15 -11.70
CA THR A 574 21.80 20.51 -12.70
C THR A 574 20.72 21.38 -12.06
N TYR A 575 20.54 22.59 -12.59
CA TYR A 575 19.54 23.55 -12.16
C TYR A 575 18.34 23.45 -13.10
N VAL A 576 17.19 23.01 -12.59
CA VAL A 576 15.96 22.86 -13.37
C VAL A 576 14.99 23.93 -12.91
N VAL A 577 14.81 24.97 -13.71
CA VAL A 577 13.88 26.07 -13.44
C VAL A 577 12.60 25.83 -14.23
N VAL A 578 11.45 25.82 -13.55
CA VAL A 578 10.14 25.67 -14.16
C VAL A 578 9.24 26.81 -13.72
N THR A 579 8.73 27.55 -14.68
CA THR A 579 7.83 28.70 -14.48
C THR A 579 6.86 28.81 -15.64
N ASP A 580 5.78 29.57 -15.48
CA ASP A 580 4.99 30.00 -16.63
C ASP A 580 5.61 31.19 -17.37
N GLY A 581 6.70 31.76 -16.86
CA GLY A 581 7.49 32.82 -17.50
C GLY A 581 6.98 34.24 -17.25
N ASN A 582 5.83 34.40 -16.60
CA ASN A 582 5.20 35.70 -16.37
C ASN A 582 5.73 36.37 -15.10
N LEU A 583 6.99 36.84 -15.13
CA LEU A 583 7.58 37.58 -14.03
C LEU A 583 7.00 39.01 -13.99
N LEU A 584 5.94 39.22 -13.20
CA LEU A 584 5.13 40.46 -13.17
C LEU A 584 5.88 41.74 -12.71
N LEU A 585 7.11 41.63 -12.21
CA LEU A 585 7.88 42.74 -11.66
C LEU A 585 8.97 43.25 -12.63
N SER A 586 8.96 44.56 -12.91
CA SER A 586 9.92 45.21 -13.82
C SER A 586 11.39 45.02 -13.41
N GLY A 587 12.26 44.75 -14.39
CA GLY A 587 13.71 44.54 -14.20
C GLY A 587 14.12 43.14 -13.71
N ARG A 588 13.15 42.27 -13.39
CA ARG A 588 13.41 40.93 -12.85
C ARG A 588 13.87 39.93 -13.91
N THR A 589 13.26 39.95 -15.09
CA THR A 589 13.69 39.15 -16.25
C THR A 589 15.20 39.27 -16.51
N ASP A 590 15.71 40.51 -16.52
CA ASP A 590 17.14 40.77 -16.75
C ASP A 590 18.02 40.29 -15.59
N ARG A 591 17.50 40.31 -14.36
CA ARG A 591 18.22 39.84 -13.18
C ARG A 591 18.30 38.32 -13.15
N GLU A 592 17.18 37.63 -13.32
CA GLU A 592 17.11 36.17 -13.27
C GLU A 592 17.84 35.55 -14.47
N SER A 593 17.67 36.12 -15.67
CA SER A 593 18.45 35.68 -16.84
C SER A 593 19.96 35.85 -16.64
N ARG A 594 20.42 36.95 -16.01
CA ARG A 594 21.84 37.13 -15.65
C ARG A 594 22.33 36.09 -14.64
N LYS A 595 21.54 35.74 -13.62
CA LYS A 595 21.88 34.67 -12.67
C LYS A 595 22.03 33.32 -13.39
N MET A 596 21.08 32.96 -14.25
CA MET A 596 21.11 31.71 -15.03
C MET A 596 22.32 31.65 -15.96
N LYS A 597 22.61 32.73 -16.70
CA LYS A 597 23.78 32.82 -17.59
C LYS A 597 25.09 32.64 -16.83
N LYS A 598 25.24 33.33 -15.69
CA LYS A 598 26.43 33.20 -14.82
C LYS A 598 26.61 31.78 -14.26
N LEU A 599 25.52 31.05 -14.00
CA LEU A 599 25.60 29.66 -13.57
C LEU A 599 26.02 28.74 -14.71
N ALA A 600 25.50 28.99 -15.91
CA ALA A 600 25.77 28.23 -17.13
C ALA A 600 27.19 28.42 -17.69
N GLU A 601 27.90 29.49 -17.31
CA GLU A 601 29.31 29.70 -17.64
C GLU A 601 30.25 28.62 -17.06
N LYS A 602 29.80 27.88 -16.04
CA LYS A 602 30.60 26.83 -15.39
C LYS A 602 30.37 25.48 -16.06
N SER A 603 31.45 24.85 -16.51
CA SER A 603 31.42 23.56 -17.23
C SER A 603 30.85 22.36 -16.46
N TYR A 604 30.71 22.46 -15.14
CA TYR A 604 30.12 21.42 -14.29
C TYR A 604 28.67 21.72 -13.89
N ASN A 605 28.09 22.81 -14.40
CA ASN A 605 26.71 23.20 -14.19
C ASN A 605 25.91 23.02 -15.48
N ASN A 606 24.75 22.40 -15.37
CA ASN A 606 23.73 22.38 -16.42
C ASN A 606 22.56 23.26 -15.98
N VAL A 607 22.05 24.11 -16.86
CA VAL A 607 20.90 24.99 -16.55
C VAL A 607 19.79 24.73 -17.57
N ILE A 608 18.62 24.35 -17.06
CA ILE A 608 17.41 24.07 -17.86
C ILE A 608 16.32 25.07 -17.45
N LEU A 609 15.69 25.70 -18.44
CA LEU A 609 14.48 26.50 -18.26
C LEU A 609 13.31 25.86 -18.99
N PHE A 610 12.31 25.45 -18.23
CA PHE A 610 10.99 25.08 -18.74
C PHE A 610 10.01 26.22 -18.53
N GLU A 611 9.44 26.71 -19.63
CA GLU A 611 8.43 27.75 -19.62
C GLU A 611 7.08 27.15 -20.02
N ILE A 612 6.14 27.07 -19.09
CA ILE A 612 4.85 26.40 -19.29
C ILE A 612 3.81 27.37 -19.84
N GLY A 613 3.23 27.03 -20.99
CA GLY A 613 2.10 27.75 -21.56
C GLY A 613 2.48 28.64 -22.76
N GLY A 614 3.32 29.65 -22.59
CA GLY A 614 3.72 30.60 -23.65
C GLY A 614 5.18 31.03 -23.50
N THR A 615 5.77 31.66 -24.52
CA THR A 615 7.09 32.29 -24.39
C THR A 615 6.89 33.70 -23.84
N TYR A 616 7.39 33.94 -22.63
CA TYR A 616 7.36 35.23 -21.96
C TYR A 616 8.78 35.80 -21.86
N ASP A 617 8.94 36.87 -21.10
CA ASP A 617 10.14 37.70 -21.12
C ASP A 617 11.40 36.93 -20.66
N LEU A 618 11.27 36.03 -19.68
CA LEU A 618 12.39 35.22 -19.21
C LEU A 618 12.89 34.25 -20.28
N GLY A 619 11.99 33.51 -20.94
CA GLY A 619 12.35 32.65 -22.05
C GLY A 619 13.03 33.42 -23.18
N ASN A 620 12.49 34.58 -23.55
CA ASN A 620 13.09 35.44 -24.58
C ASN A 620 14.52 35.90 -24.24
N ALA A 621 14.80 36.13 -22.95
CA ALA A 621 16.11 36.60 -22.49
C ALA A 621 17.21 35.52 -22.50
N VAL A 622 16.84 34.24 -22.41
CA VAL A 622 17.81 33.12 -22.30
C VAL A 622 17.78 32.13 -23.46
N LYS A 623 16.71 32.07 -24.28
CA LYS A 623 16.56 31.06 -25.35
C LYS A 623 17.67 30.99 -26.39
N ASN A 624 18.43 32.07 -26.56
CA ASN A 624 19.54 32.16 -27.51
C ASN A 624 20.91 31.91 -26.85
N ASP A 625 20.96 31.67 -25.53
CA ASP A 625 22.19 31.36 -24.83
C ASP A 625 22.55 29.87 -25.05
N PRO A 626 23.73 29.55 -25.62
CA PRO A 626 24.08 28.18 -25.94
C PRO A 626 24.33 27.30 -24.71
N ASN A 627 24.52 27.88 -23.52
CA ASN A 627 24.78 27.13 -22.30
C ASN A 627 23.50 26.91 -21.45
N ILE A 628 22.36 27.45 -21.89
CA ILE A 628 21.07 27.27 -21.22
C ILE A 628 20.15 26.48 -22.12
N VAL A 629 19.63 25.38 -21.61
CA VAL A 629 18.66 24.56 -22.34
C VAL A 629 17.26 25.11 -22.09
N TYR A 630 16.71 25.82 -23.08
CA TYR A 630 15.39 26.43 -23.02
C TYR A 630 14.34 25.59 -23.75
N HIS A 631 13.21 25.35 -23.08
CA HIS A 631 12.06 24.68 -23.68
C HIS A 631 10.74 25.37 -23.34
N LEU A 632 10.01 25.74 -24.40
CA LEU A 632 8.60 26.08 -24.31
C LEU A 632 7.76 24.80 -24.20
N VAL A 633 6.96 24.71 -23.14
CA VAL A 633 6.19 23.52 -22.78
C VAL A 633 4.70 23.79 -22.91
N HIS A 634 4.04 23.01 -23.76
CA HIS A 634 2.58 22.91 -23.81
C HIS A 634 2.07 21.51 -23.48
N ASP A 635 2.99 20.56 -23.28
CA ASP A 635 2.71 19.13 -23.13
C ASP A 635 3.76 18.50 -22.19
N LYS A 636 3.29 17.74 -21.20
CA LYS A 636 4.13 17.04 -20.21
C LYS A 636 5.14 16.07 -20.83
N ASP A 637 4.81 15.41 -21.93
CA ASP A 637 5.68 14.42 -22.56
C ASP A 637 6.92 15.11 -23.16
N ARG A 638 6.74 16.31 -23.73
CA ARG A 638 7.83 17.12 -24.26
C ARG A 638 8.74 17.65 -23.16
N MET A 639 8.14 18.11 -22.06
CA MET A 639 8.90 18.58 -20.89
C MET A 639 9.76 17.46 -20.31
N LEU A 640 9.16 16.27 -20.15
CA LEU A 640 9.85 15.11 -19.64
C LEU A 640 11.00 14.70 -20.57
N GLN A 641 10.74 14.57 -21.88
CA GLN A 641 11.78 14.19 -22.82
C GLN A 641 12.97 15.15 -22.78
N ALA A 642 12.70 16.45 -22.91
CA ALA A 642 13.74 17.48 -22.91
C ALA A 642 14.56 17.51 -21.62
N GLY A 643 13.92 17.35 -20.46
CA GLY A 643 14.64 17.37 -19.18
C GLY A 643 15.52 16.16 -19.00
N LEU A 644 15.05 14.99 -19.43
CA LEU A 644 15.84 13.78 -19.34
C LEU A 644 17.03 13.77 -20.30
N GLU A 645 16.93 14.43 -21.46
CA GLU A 645 18.09 14.61 -22.35
C GLU A 645 19.23 15.28 -21.57
N VAL A 646 18.96 16.38 -20.86
CA VAL A 646 20.01 17.10 -20.11
C VAL A 646 20.38 16.43 -18.78
N LEU A 647 19.43 15.83 -18.08
CA LEU A 647 19.68 15.18 -16.79
C LEU A 647 20.53 13.92 -16.93
N LEU A 648 20.46 13.25 -18.09
CA LEU A 648 21.09 11.94 -18.31
C LEU A 648 22.21 11.98 -19.37
N SER A 649 22.32 13.04 -20.18
CA SER A 649 23.41 13.23 -21.14
C SER A 649 24.54 14.12 -20.62
N LYS A 650 25.68 14.03 -21.32
CA LYS A 650 26.75 15.03 -21.24
C LYS A 650 26.40 16.28 -22.02
#